data_AF-A0A9D9D2J5-F1
#
_entry.id   AF-A0A9D9D2J5-F1
#
_cell.length_a   1.000
_cell.length_b   1.000
_cell.length_c   1.000
_cell.angle_alpha   90.00
_cell.angle_beta   90.00
_cell.angle_gamma   90.00
#
_symmetry.space_group_name_H-M   'P 1'
#
loop_
_entity.id
_entity.type
_entity.pdbx_description
1 polymer ?
#
loop_
_entity_poly.entity_id
_entity_poly.type
_entity_poly.pdbx_seq_one_letter_code
_entity_poly.pdbx_strand_id
1 'polypeptide(L)'
;MKRTNIYLAAAAVILALAGCAKEPASTGEDAITVKASVGTMTKVHTEGMDTGFDAGDKIAVYAWTGSAAGVPAIRVVDGVANTLGSDGKWTPDSPMLWKTMTTPHFFLGIYPAPDAVADFAADPYPLDPAPESYAKSDLLIATNFGTGGEGLTAAGGAVPLEFYHAMARLEVNLRFRGELATTPAVSSITVSANTTATVNYATKAVTATGTASDVPLTALGSPETGYVLRYGGLQVPQAIRKITVIIGAKEYVYESSSDITLAGGKLTTLGLAIGKDSMELGSVSVTDWTVASDLPGGEAQYVPNVLDLSTLTGDTRIEKDLILTGTTTYKLTLADDVKVTLSGVNITNPSFSIKCEGDATVILADGTDNTLNAYDPASASYPALWAGPTGTTLTIDGTGSLTATGGLFSASIGGPRNGTCGNITIKGGTINAYGSKSGAGIGSGNESSCGDIIISGGTVTTNGGDGSAGIGSGYKESKCGVITISGGTIIANGGENGAGIGSGCYESKCGNIIISGGTLTANGYDSGAGIGSGYYQSECGDIIISGGTIIANGGEKGAGIGSGFSKSECGDITISGGVVTAVKGDSAPNSIGAGFGSSTCGTVTIGGKEGAKSENFAIAFLGSLTKDLSVETDMTLTGTTSHSVTIADGKTVTLDGASISTYAFDAFGILCLGDATIVLADGSENMLDTQGTALCPGPSGKTLTIEGNTGKLVSSSDSSSAIGGNYSGGNIGNIVINGGIIEAYGGIDSAAIGSGHENACGDIAINGGDVTAMAGGNGAAIGTGEDGTCGNIEITDGKVKATGGAHATGIGTGRGNNLCDSITITGGTVEAYGGYECPAIGCAKSATCSDITISGGSGTAYAGDSCSYSIGSYDGGFSCGLVTIDNTETGSISQSPYSWNL
;
A
#
# COMPACT_ATOMS: atom_id res chain seq x y z
N MET A 1 -5.89 48.22 36.00
CA MET A 1 -6.14 48.68 37.40
C MET A 1 -5.78 47.52 38.34
N LYS A 2 -5.26 47.74 39.55
CA LYS A 2 -6.05 47.81 40.80
C LYS A 2 -7.28 46.86 40.79
N ARG A 3 -7.48 45.97 41.77
CA ARG A 3 -6.66 45.55 42.93
C ARG A 3 -7.40 44.39 43.63
N THR A 4 -6.70 43.57 44.41
CA THR A 4 -7.09 43.15 45.80
C THR A 4 -8.45 42.46 46.06
N ASN A 5 -8.55 41.35 46.81
CA ASN A 5 -7.58 40.41 47.43
C ASN A 5 -8.36 39.36 48.30
N ILE A 6 -7.63 38.45 48.98
CA ILE A 6 -7.83 37.80 50.32
C ILE A 6 -9.23 37.56 50.94
N TYR A 7 -9.41 36.35 51.51
CA TYR A 7 -9.35 36.03 52.97
C TYR A 7 -9.89 34.59 53.22
N LEU A 8 -9.62 33.82 54.30
CA LEU A 8 -8.81 33.92 55.53
C LEU A 8 -8.38 32.46 55.90
N ALA A 9 -7.16 32.13 56.37
CA ALA A 9 -6.68 32.00 57.78
C ALA A 9 -7.70 31.49 58.84
N ALA A 10 -7.31 30.86 59.96
CA ALA A 10 -6.00 30.61 60.59
C ALA A 10 -6.00 29.18 61.24
N ALA A 11 -5.09 28.67 62.10
CA ALA A 11 -4.00 29.20 62.95
C ALA A 11 -2.93 28.05 63.16
N ALA A 12 -2.06 27.91 64.18
CA ALA A 12 -1.84 28.58 65.48
C ALA A 12 -0.40 28.37 66.05
N VAL A 13 0.03 29.30 66.93
CA VAL A 13 0.86 29.18 68.17
C VAL A 13 2.14 28.27 68.16
N ILE A 14 3.41 28.74 68.15
CA ILE A 14 4.20 29.66 69.06
C ILE A 14 4.76 28.91 70.31
N LEU A 15 6.04 28.96 70.78
CA LEU A 15 7.11 30.00 70.86
C LEU A 15 8.57 29.43 71.02
N ALA A 16 9.62 30.23 70.70
CA ALA A 16 11.01 30.24 71.26
C ALA A 16 12.01 29.07 70.96
N LEU A 17 13.35 29.26 70.87
CA LEU A 17 14.21 30.49 70.94
C LEU A 17 15.56 30.29 70.20
N ALA A 18 16.08 31.37 69.58
CA ALA A 18 17.48 31.63 69.19
C ALA A 18 18.25 30.63 68.29
N GLY A 19 18.28 30.93 66.98
CA GLY A 19 19.50 30.89 66.13
C GLY A 19 20.21 29.55 65.86
N CYS A 20 20.05 29.05 64.62
CA CYS A 20 20.82 27.99 63.96
C CYS A 20 20.64 26.53 64.45
N ALA A 21 20.43 25.65 63.46
CA ALA A 21 20.73 24.22 63.43
C ALA A 21 20.17 23.27 64.52
N LYS A 22 19.02 22.62 64.23
CA LYS A 22 18.86 21.17 64.50
C LYS A 22 17.77 20.45 63.69
N GLU A 23 18.18 19.30 63.13
CA GLU A 23 17.44 18.15 62.55
C GLU A 23 16.69 17.30 63.61
N PRO A 24 15.94 16.20 63.31
CA PRO A 24 15.24 15.78 62.06
C PRO A 24 13.81 15.13 62.26
N ALA A 25 13.21 14.66 61.14
CA ALA A 25 12.53 13.33 60.96
C ALA A 25 10.98 13.18 60.85
N SER A 26 10.60 12.27 59.92
CA SER A 26 9.27 11.67 59.64
C SER A 26 8.23 12.56 58.91
N THR A 27 7.51 12.12 57.85
CA THR A 27 7.45 10.81 57.14
C THR A 27 7.36 10.93 55.60
N GLY A 28 8.22 10.20 54.87
CA GLY A 28 7.83 9.41 53.69
C GLY A 28 7.52 10.07 52.34
N GLU A 29 6.61 11.06 52.27
CA GLU A 29 5.81 11.28 51.04
C GLU A 29 6.30 12.42 50.12
N ASP A 30 6.82 13.53 50.65
CA ASP A 30 7.30 14.67 49.84
C ASP A 30 8.66 14.44 49.15
N ALA A 31 9.28 13.26 49.34
CA ALA A 31 10.63 12.97 48.88
C ALA A 31 10.69 12.40 47.44
N ILE A 32 11.59 12.94 46.63
CA ILE A 32 12.01 12.35 45.36
C ILE A 32 13.02 11.24 45.68
N THR A 33 12.71 10.01 45.24
CA THR A 33 13.67 8.91 45.15
C THR A 33 13.82 8.51 43.68
N VAL A 34 14.93 7.88 43.32
CA VAL A 34 15.24 7.51 41.93
C VAL A 34 15.58 6.03 41.78
N LYS A 35 15.30 5.48 40.59
CA LYS A 35 15.76 4.16 40.17
C LYS A 35 16.46 4.28 38.83
N ALA A 36 17.79 4.18 38.84
CA ALA A 36 18.59 4.16 37.62
C ALA A 36 18.68 2.75 37.00
N SER A 37 18.75 2.69 35.67
CA SER A 37 19.08 1.49 34.89
C SER A 37 19.80 1.90 33.60
N VAL A 38 20.59 1.00 33.00
CA VAL A 38 21.23 1.17 31.68
C VAL A 38 20.50 0.38 30.56
N GLY A 39 19.26 -0.03 30.82
CA GLY A 39 18.49 -0.89 29.92
C GLY A 39 19.17 -2.25 29.71
N THR A 40 19.37 -2.64 28.44
CA THR A 40 20.15 -3.82 28.02
C THR A 40 21.60 -3.50 27.68
N MET A 41 22.03 -2.24 27.87
CA MET A 41 23.41 -1.79 27.64
C MET A 41 24.30 -2.13 28.84
N THR A 42 25.59 -1.81 28.77
CA THR A 42 26.57 -2.25 29.77
C THR A 42 27.69 -1.25 30.02
N LYS A 43 28.02 -1.02 31.29
CA LYS A 43 29.15 -0.16 31.71
C LYS A 43 30.47 -0.72 31.18
N VAL A 44 31.40 0.20 30.87
CA VAL A 44 32.74 -0.17 30.41
C VAL A 44 33.68 -0.44 31.58
N HIS A 45 34.14 -1.70 31.68
CA HIS A 45 35.31 -2.07 32.49
C HIS A 45 36.38 -2.73 31.61
N THR A 46 37.61 -2.79 32.15
CA THR A 46 38.86 -2.98 31.37
C THR A 46 38.93 -4.28 30.57
N GLU A 47 38.20 -5.32 31.00
CA GLU A 47 38.13 -6.63 30.32
C GLU A 47 36.67 -7.10 30.09
N GLY A 48 35.67 -6.22 30.25
CA GLY A 48 34.27 -6.67 30.33
C GLY A 48 33.19 -5.61 30.07
N MET A 49 31.94 -6.08 30.11
CA MET A 49 30.70 -5.32 29.93
C MET A 49 29.74 -5.70 31.05
N ASP A 50 29.58 -4.82 32.05
CA ASP A 50 28.79 -5.10 33.25
C ASP A 50 27.34 -4.61 33.13
N THR A 51 26.39 -5.44 33.61
CA THR A 51 24.94 -5.36 33.32
C THR A 51 24.14 -4.49 34.30
N GLY A 52 24.78 -3.51 34.93
CA GLY A 52 24.13 -2.60 35.86
C GLY A 52 25.07 -1.54 36.42
N PHE A 53 24.59 -0.81 37.44
CA PHE A 53 25.42 0.06 38.28
C PHE A 53 25.90 -0.72 39.51
N ASP A 54 27.07 -0.36 40.02
CA ASP A 54 27.78 -1.04 41.11
C ASP A 54 27.56 -0.38 42.47
N ALA A 55 27.69 -1.16 43.54
CA ALA A 55 27.61 -0.64 44.91
C ALA A 55 28.77 0.35 45.18
N GLY A 56 28.43 1.63 45.30
CA GLY A 56 29.38 2.74 45.39
C GLY A 56 29.32 3.74 44.23
N ASP A 57 28.66 3.41 43.11
CA ASP A 57 28.44 4.33 41.99
C ASP A 57 27.67 5.58 42.42
N LYS A 58 27.94 6.71 41.76
CA LYS A 58 27.24 7.99 41.97
C LYS A 58 26.67 8.55 40.67
N ILE A 59 25.38 8.92 40.69
CA ILE A 59 24.70 9.70 39.65
C ILE A 59 24.32 11.09 40.19
N ALA A 60 24.45 12.14 39.39
CA ALA A 60 23.89 13.45 39.74
C ALA A 60 22.45 13.56 39.21
N VAL A 61 21.51 13.97 40.07
CA VAL A 61 20.10 14.13 39.72
C VAL A 61 19.73 15.62 39.71
N TYR A 62 19.03 16.02 38.66
CA TYR A 62 18.47 17.35 38.46
C TYR A 62 16.96 17.23 38.21
N ALA A 63 16.17 18.15 38.78
CA ALA A 63 14.73 18.20 38.56
C ALA A 63 14.22 19.65 38.51
N TRP A 64 13.31 19.96 37.58
CA TRP A 64 12.71 21.31 37.45
C TRP A 64 11.25 21.27 37.04
N THR A 65 10.54 22.38 37.20
CA THR A 65 9.12 22.52 36.81
C THR A 65 8.98 23.55 35.70
N GLY A 66 8.15 23.29 34.69
CA GLY A 66 7.87 24.26 33.62
C GLY A 66 7.69 23.59 32.26
N SER A 67 8.80 23.33 31.56
CA SER A 67 8.82 22.70 30.24
C SER A 67 10.02 21.76 30.10
N ALA A 68 9.87 20.72 29.28
CA ALA A 68 10.93 19.80 28.87
C ALA A 68 11.95 20.40 27.89
N ALA A 69 11.68 21.57 27.29
CA ALA A 69 12.45 22.12 26.17
C ALA A 69 13.93 22.48 26.45
N GLY A 70 14.36 22.44 27.72
CA GLY A 70 15.73 22.64 28.15
C GLY A 70 15.84 22.73 29.67
N VAL A 71 17.05 22.53 30.21
CA VAL A 71 17.30 22.64 31.65
C VAL A 71 17.34 24.13 32.06
N PRO A 72 16.44 24.62 32.92
CA PRO A 72 16.41 26.02 33.33
C PRO A 72 17.50 26.33 34.37
N ALA A 73 17.86 27.61 34.49
CA ALA A 73 18.86 28.10 35.44
C ALA A 73 18.43 27.99 36.92
N ILE A 74 17.13 27.86 37.21
CA ILE A 74 16.58 27.63 38.56
C ILE A 74 15.88 26.27 38.56
N ARG A 75 16.34 25.37 39.43
CA ARG A 75 15.89 23.98 39.52
C ARG A 75 15.33 23.70 40.92
N VAL A 76 14.55 22.63 41.06
CA VAL A 76 13.96 22.14 42.33
C VAL A 76 14.92 21.16 43.00
N VAL A 77 15.55 20.31 42.20
CA VAL A 77 16.72 19.51 42.59
C VAL A 77 17.85 19.91 41.67
N ASP A 78 19.02 20.23 42.23
CA ASP A 78 20.15 20.75 41.50
C ASP A 78 21.43 19.97 41.85
N GLY A 79 21.88 19.10 40.94
CA GLY A 79 23.15 18.38 41.03
C GLY A 79 23.26 17.41 42.21
N VAL A 80 22.14 16.95 42.79
CA VAL A 80 22.18 16.13 44.00
C VAL A 80 22.74 14.75 43.64
N ALA A 81 23.96 14.48 44.09
CA ALA A 81 24.58 13.18 43.98
C ALA A 81 23.73 12.13 44.73
N ASN A 82 23.48 11.00 44.07
CA ASN A 82 22.83 9.83 44.61
C ASN A 82 23.81 8.67 44.52
N THR A 83 24.06 8.01 45.65
CA THR A 83 25.01 6.90 45.77
C THR A 83 24.26 5.56 45.79
N LEU A 84 24.69 4.58 45.01
CA LEU A 84 24.11 3.23 45.05
C LEU A 84 24.63 2.44 46.24
N GLY A 85 23.75 2.12 47.20
CA GLY A 85 24.05 1.28 48.34
C GLY A 85 24.18 -0.20 47.95
N SER A 86 24.90 -0.97 48.77
CA SER A 86 24.99 -2.44 48.64
C SER A 86 23.68 -3.19 48.94
N ASP A 87 22.60 -2.47 49.28
CA ASP A 87 21.23 -2.97 49.37
C ASP A 87 20.43 -2.75 48.08
N GLY A 88 21.08 -2.24 47.01
CA GLY A 88 20.48 -1.99 45.71
C GLY A 88 19.68 -0.69 45.60
N LYS A 89 19.80 0.24 46.56
CA LYS A 89 19.06 1.51 46.56
C LYS A 89 19.95 2.73 46.33
N TRP A 90 19.44 3.65 45.52
CA TRP A 90 20.03 4.99 45.35
C TRP A 90 19.66 5.87 46.55
N THR A 91 20.68 6.33 47.28
CA THR A 91 20.52 7.22 48.44
C THR A 91 21.10 8.59 48.10
N PRO A 92 20.31 9.68 48.13
CA PRO A 92 20.82 11.01 47.84
C PRO A 92 21.68 11.57 48.98
N ASP A 93 22.76 12.25 48.62
CA ASP A 93 23.69 12.92 49.54
C ASP A 93 23.02 14.15 50.24
N SER A 94 21.82 14.56 49.81
CA SER A 94 20.95 15.54 50.49
C SER A 94 19.47 15.34 50.08
N PRO A 95 18.47 15.67 50.93
CA PRO A 95 17.06 15.39 50.61
C PRO A 95 16.57 16.08 49.33
N MET A 96 16.19 15.27 48.34
CA MET A 96 15.51 15.72 47.12
C MET A 96 14.00 15.76 47.39
N LEU A 97 13.33 16.89 47.15
CA LEU A 97 11.91 17.08 47.50
C LEU A 97 11.09 17.56 46.30
N TRP A 98 9.84 17.13 46.20
CA TRP A 98 8.89 17.63 45.20
C TRP A 98 8.48 19.06 45.55
N LYS A 99 8.39 19.96 44.56
CA LYS A 99 7.99 21.37 44.77
C LYS A 99 6.56 21.50 45.31
N THR A 100 5.66 20.69 44.76
CA THR A 100 4.37 20.27 45.32
C THR A 100 4.05 18.90 44.73
N MET A 101 3.19 18.12 45.39
CA MET A 101 2.82 16.77 44.93
C MET A 101 2.16 16.74 43.55
N THR A 102 1.51 17.84 43.13
CA THR A 102 0.72 17.93 41.88
C THR A 102 1.38 18.75 40.76
N THR A 103 2.52 19.40 41.00
CA THR A 103 3.23 20.14 39.93
C THR A 103 4.05 19.15 39.10
N PRO A 104 3.98 19.16 37.75
CA PRO A 104 4.85 18.31 36.94
C PRO A 104 6.33 18.75 36.99
N HIS A 105 7.21 17.76 37.11
CA HIS A 105 8.66 17.92 37.14
C HIS A 105 9.33 17.14 36.00
N PHE A 106 10.40 17.71 35.47
CA PHE A 106 11.26 17.17 34.43
C PHE A 106 12.59 16.77 35.05
N PHE A 107 13.10 15.58 34.71
CA PHE A 107 14.27 15.00 35.36
C PHE A 107 15.42 14.73 34.38
N LEU A 108 16.64 14.98 34.86
CA LEU A 108 17.90 14.65 34.21
C LEU A 108 18.80 13.91 35.20
N GLY A 109 19.34 12.77 34.80
CA GLY A 109 20.38 12.03 35.50
C GLY A 109 21.67 12.02 34.69
N ILE A 110 22.81 12.21 35.35
CA ILE A 110 24.15 12.16 34.75
C ILE A 110 25.02 11.16 35.51
N TYR A 111 25.67 10.23 34.79
CA TYR A 111 26.72 9.34 35.32
C TYR A 111 28.00 9.53 34.49
N PRO A 112 29.20 9.58 35.10
CA PRO A 112 29.42 9.74 36.54
C PRO A 112 28.82 11.06 37.04
N ALA A 113 28.53 11.18 38.33
CA ALA A 113 28.12 12.45 38.92
C ALA A 113 29.24 13.51 38.75
N PRO A 114 29.04 14.61 37.98
CA PRO A 114 30.03 15.69 37.89
C PRO A 114 29.99 16.57 39.14
N ASP A 115 31.12 17.19 39.49
CA ASP A 115 31.20 18.15 40.61
C ASP A 115 30.32 19.40 40.37
N ALA A 116 30.18 19.81 39.11
CA ALA A 116 29.23 20.81 38.63
C ALA A 116 29.04 20.67 37.11
N VAL A 117 27.91 21.15 36.58
CA VAL A 117 27.67 21.36 35.14
C VAL A 117 27.75 22.87 34.86
N ALA A 118 28.55 23.29 33.87
CA ALA A 118 28.76 24.68 33.52
C ALA A 118 27.68 25.22 32.55
N ASP A 119 27.30 24.42 31.54
CA ASP A 119 26.18 24.71 30.65
C ASP A 119 25.46 23.43 30.21
N PHE A 120 24.22 23.21 30.65
CA PHE A 120 23.44 22.01 30.31
C PHE A 120 23.17 21.83 28.81
N ALA A 121 23.36 22.86 27.99
CA ALA A 121 23.21 22.80 26.55
C ALA A 121 24.51 22.55 25.78
N ALA A 122 25.69 22.72 26.41
CA ALA A 122 26.99 22.68 25.75
C ALA A 122 28.16 22.40 26.71
N ASP A 123 28.00 21.49 27.67
CA ASP A 123 28.94 21.34 28.80
C ASP A 123 30.30 20.78 28.36
N PRO A 124 31.44 21.43 28.66
CA PRO A 124 32.76 20.96 28.22
C PRO A 124 33.16 19.63 28.88
N TYR A 125 33.20 18.55 28.10
CA TYR A 125 33.48 17.20 28.59
C TYR A 125 34.80 16.65 28.01
N PRO A 126 35.84 16.44 28.84
CA PRO A 126 37.06 15.77 28.44
C PRO A 126 36.91 14.24 28.54
N LEU A 127 37.18 13.54 27.44
CA LEU A 127 37.33 12.09 27.40
C LEU A 127 38.79 11.74 27.73
N ASP A 128 39.02 11.03 28.83
CA ASP A 128 40.29 10.29 29.01
C ASP A 128 40.17 8.91 28.35
N PRO A 129 40.95 8.61 27.29
CA PRO A 129 40.90 7.33 26.59
C PRO A 129 41.69 6.21 27.29
N ALA A 130 42.31 6.46 28.45
CA ALA A 130 42.96 5.40 29.23
C ALA A 130 41.92 4.38 29.76
N PRO A 131 42.14 3.06 29.62
CA PRO A 131 41.18 2.05 30.08
C PRO A 131 40.85 2.10 31.56
N GLU A 132 41.83 2.43 32.40
CA GLU A 132 41.65 2.68 33.84
C GLU A 132 40.77 3.89 34.15
N SER A 133 40.56 4.78 33.18
CA SER A 133 39.69 5.95 33.27
C SER A 133 38.32 5.74 32.60
N TYR A 134 38.05 4.63 31.90
CA TYR A 134 36.77 4.42 31.21
C TYR A 134 35.55 4.56 32.12
N ALA A 135 35.61 4.08 33.37
CA ALA A 135 34.54 4.23 34.36
C ALA A 135 34.26 5.69 34.80
N LYS A 136 35.13 6.65 34.41
CA LYS A 136 34.94 8.11 34.56
C LYS A 136 34.65 8.80 33.23
N SER A 137 35.12 8.25 32.11
CA SER A 137 34.95 8.83 30.78
C SER A 137 33.63 8.42 30.11
N ASP A 138 33.06 7.26 30.47
CA ASP A 138 31.81 6.70 29.92
C ASP A 138 30.59 7.48 30.43
N LEU A 139 30.31 8.60 29.76
CA LEU A 139 29.21 9.49 30.09
C LEU A 139 27.88 8.83 29.75
N LEU A 140 27.04 8.59 30.76
CA LEU A 140 25.67 8.12 30.60
C LEU A 140 24.68 9.25 30.96
N ILE A 141 23.65 9.42 30.13
CA ILE A 141 22.64 10.47 30.31
C ILE A 141 21.23 9.87 30.33
N ALA A 142 20.49 10.13 31.42
CA ALA A 142 19.08 9.80 31.56
C ALA A 142 18.22 11.06 31.51
N THR A 143 17.11 11.03 30.79
CA THR A 143 16.13 12.12 30.73
C THR A 143 14.74 11.54 30.92
N ASN A 144 13.99 12.00 31.91
CA ASN A 144 12.59 11.59 32.08
C ASN A 144 11.70 12.83 32.18
N PHE A 145 10.93 13.04 31.11
CA PHE A 145 10.06 14.21 30.92
C PHE A 145 8.58 13.84 30.96
N GLY A 146 8.23 12.63 31.40
CA GLY A 146 6.86 12.09 31.34
C GLY A 146 6.40 11.79 29.91
N THR A 147 5.29 11.06 29.79
CA THR A 147 4.67 10.77 28.48
C THR A 147 4.28 12.08 27.78
N GLY A 148 4.66 12.24 26.52
CA GLY A 148 4.39 13.46 25.75
C GLY A 148 5.24 14.70 26.11
N GLY A 149 6.04 14.65 27.18
CA GLY A 149 6.77 15.83 27.67
C GLY A 149 5.99 16.69 28.67
N GLU A 150 4.96 16.12 29.32
CA GLU A 150 4.12 16.80 30.31
C GLU A 150 4.74 16.89 31.72
N GLY A 151 5.77 16.09 32.01
CA GLY A 151 6.43 15.97 33.32
C GLY A 151 5.79 14.93 34.25
N LEU A 152 6.47 14.62 35.36
CA LEU A 152 6.00 13.66 36.38
C LEU A 152 5.53 14.38 37.65
N THR A 153 4.52 13.83 38.30
CA THR A 153 4.00 14.28 39.61
C THR A 153 4.32 13.26 40.70
N ALA A 154 4.13 13.62 41.97
CA ALA A 154 4.52 12.77 43.10
C ALA A 154 3.51 11.63 43.32
N ALA A 155 3.74 10.49 42.66
CA ALA A 155 2.85 9.34 42.64
C ALA A 155 3.24 8.20 43.62
N GLY A 156 4.04 8.47 44.65
CA GLY A 156 4.40 7.50 45.69
C GLY A 156 5.41 6.41 45.28
N GLY A 157 6.20 6.63 44.23
CA GLY A 157 7.23 5.70 43.75
C GLY A 157 8.51 6.40 43.30
N ALA A 158 9.59 5.62 43.15
CA ALA A 158 10.88 6.13 42.68
C ALA A 158 10.84 6.49 41.19
N VAL A 159 11.36 7.67 40.83
CA VAL A 159 11.43 8.16 39.45
C VAL A 159 12.39 7.28 38.64
N PRO A 160 11.93 6.65 37.54
CA PRO A 160 12.81 5.86 36.69
C PRO A 160 13.71 6.77 35.86
N LEU A 161 15.00 6.46 35.85
CA LEU A 161 16.02 7.13 35.06
C LEU A 161 16.73 6.09 34.18
N GLU A 162 16.32 6.00 32.93
CA GLU A 162 16.95 5.10 31.95
C GLU A 162 18.13 5.83 31.29
N PHE A 163 19.33 5.36 31.61
CA PHE A 163 20.60 5.94 31.20
C PHE A 163 21.05 5.36 29.86
N TYR A 164 21.47 6.26 28.96
CA TYR A 164 22.01 5.93 27.65
C TYR A 164 23.47 6.36 27.60
N HIS A 165 24.36 5.50 27.09
CA HIS A 165 25.72 5.90 26.76
C HIS A 165 25.67 7.06 25.76
N ALA A 166 26.26 8.19 26.12
CA ALA A 166 26.36 9.37 25.26
C ALA A 166 27.64 9.33 24.41
N MET A 167 28.68 8.65 24.89
CA MET A 167 29.92 8.38 24.16
C MET A 167 29.74 7.26 23.13
N ALA A 168 30.69 7.16 22.19
CA ALA A 168 30.77 6.07 21.23
C ALA A 168 31.83 5.06 21.67
N ARG A 169 31.72 3.80 21.26
CA ARG A 169 32.78 2.79 21.38
C ARG A 169 33.33 2.47 20.00
N LEU A 170 34.66 2.45 19.86
CA LEU A 170 35.34 1.99 18.66
C LEU A 170 36.08 0.70 18.95
N GLU A 171 35.91 -0.30 18.10
CA GLU A 171 36.73 -1.51 18.08
C GLU A 171 37.35 -1.74 16.70
N VAL A 172 38.55 -2.31 16.68
CA VAL A 172 39.33 -2.60 15.47
C VAL A 172 39.88 -4.02 15.54
N ASN A 173 39.33 -4.88 14.69
CA ASN A 173 39.80 -6.25 14.49
C ASN A 173 40.90 -6.30 13.41
N LEU A 174 42.02 -6.96 13.66
CA LEU A 174 43.15 -7.02 12.72
C LEU A 174 43.29 -8.41 12.09
N ARG A 175 43.44 -8.45 10.76
CA ARG A 175 43.79 -9.65 10.00
C ARG A 175 45.00 -9.40 9.12
N PHE A 176 45.86 -10.40 9.00
CA PHE A 176 47.10 -10.31 8.24
C PHE A 176 46.98 -11.15 6.97
N ARG A 177 47.40 -10.59 5.83
CA ARG A 177 47.43 -11.33 4.55
C ARG A 177 48.57 -12.34 4.56
N GLY A 178 48.41 -13.46 3.84
CA GLY A 178 49.34 -14.61 3.83
C GLY A 178 50.78 -14.32 3.34
N GLU A 179 51.08 -13.08 2.96
CA GLU A 179 52.44 -12.57 2.73
C GLU A 179 53.26 -12.44 4.03
N LEU A 180 52.58 -12.36 5.18
CA LEU A 180 53.19 -12.32 6.51
C LEU A 180 53.17 -13.73 7.11
N ALA A 181 54.34 -14.38 7.18
CA ALA A 181 54.48 -15.83 7.42
C ALA A 181 53.97 -16.34 8.79
N THR A 182 53.71 -15.45 9.75
CA THR A 182 53.13 -15.72 11.07
C THR A 182 52.43 -14.45 11.56
N THR A 183 51.39 -14.57 12.41
CA THR A 183 50.74 -13.43 13.07
C THR A 183 51.79 -12.57 13.79
N PRO A 184 52.00 -11.30 13.40
CA PRO A 184 53.03 -10.46 13.99
C PRO A 184 52.55 -9.80 15.29
N ALA A 185 53.50 -9.46 16.17
CA ALA A 185 53.21 -8.69 17.37
C ALA A 185 52.98 -7.21 17.02
N VAL A 186 51.73 -6.75 17.18
CA VAL A 186 51.37 -5.34 17.07
C VAL A 186 51.88 -4.59 18.30
N SER A 187 52.57 -3.48 18.08
CA SER A 187 53.23 -2.68 19.11
C SER A 187 52.35 -1.55 19.63
N SER A 188 51.50 -0.97 18.77
CA SER A 188 50.41 -0.06 19.15
C SER A 188 49.41 0.10 18.00
N ILE A 189 48.23 0.61 18.33
CA ILE A 189 47.23 1.09 17.37
C ILE A 189 46.64 2.39 17.92
N THR A 190 46.45 3.38 17.04
CA THR A 190 45.83 4.67 17.35
C THR A 190 44.79 5.07 16.32
N VAL A 191 43.78 5.81 16.74
CA VAL A 191 42.79 6.48 15.87
C VAL A 191 42.96 7.99 15.98
N SER A 192 42.96 8.71 14.85
CA SER A 192 43.06 10.16 14.86
C SER A 192 41.68 10.77 15.14
N ALA A 193 41.47 11.20 16.38
CA ALA A 193 40.16 11.62 16.92
C ALA A 193 40.31 12.72 17.98
N ASN A 194 39.26 13.52 18.16
CA ASN A 194 39.15 14.51 19.23
C ASN A 194 38.78 13.82 20.56
N THR A 195 39.48 14.17 21.64
CA THR A 195 39.23 13.71 23.02
C THR A 195 38.50 14.73 23.88
N THR A 196 38.03 15.84 23.31
CA THR A 196 37.20 16.84 24.02
C THR A 196 35.88 17.06 23.29
N ALA A 197 34.82 17.32 24.05
CA ALA A 197 33.47 17.52 23.54
C ALA A 197 32.74 18.65 24.25
N THR A 198 31.59 19.03 23.71
CA THR A 198 30.52 19.73 24.43
C THR A 198 29.28 18.84 24.48
N VAL A 199 28.57 18.83 25.60
CA VAL A 199 27.44 17.93 25.86
C VAL A 199 26.16 18.72 26.05
N ASN A 200 25.13 18.40 25.26
CA ASN A 200 23.77 18.87 25.50
C ASN A 200 23.01 17.79 26.28
N TYR A 201 22.85 17.98 27.59
CA TYR A 201 22.23 16.98 28.45
C TYR A 201 20.71 16.81 28.23
N ALA A 202 20.04 17.79 27.62
CA ALA A 202 18.60 17.69 27.31
C ALA A 202 18.34 16.85 26.05
N THR A 203 19.18 16.96 25.02
CA THR A 203 19.08 16.15 23.79
C THR A 203 19.96 14.91 23.79
N LYS A 204 20.82 14.74 24.80
CA LYS A 204 21.89 13.73 24.91
C LYS A 204 22.98 13.83 23.82
N ALA A 205 23.01 14.91 23.05
CA ALA A 205 23.96 15.08 21.96
C ALA A 205 25.35 15.45 22.50
N VAL A 206 26.36 14.67 22.11
CA VAL A 206 27.78 14.97 22.36
C VAL A 206 28.40 15.45 21.05
N THR A 207 29.02 16.62 21.07
CA THR A 207 29.65 17.24 19.88
C THR A 207 31.15 17.39 20.11
N ALA A 208 31.97 16.77 19.27
CA ALA A 208 33.43 16.89 19.35
C ALA A 208 33.92 18.34 19.19
N THR A 209 34.93 18.70 19.96
CA THR A 209 35.57 20.03 19.98
C THR A 209 37.08 19.91 20.07
N GLY A 210 37.82 20.98 19.79
CA GLY A 210 39.28 20.96 19.76
C GLY A 210 39.86 20.40 18.46
N THR A 211 41.02 19.74 18.55
CA THR A 211 41.76 19.20 17.39
C THR A 211 42.00 17.71 17.58
N ALA A 212 41.92 16.95 16.48
CA ALA A 212 42.17 15.51 16.51
C ALA A 212 43.62 15.19 16.92
N SER A 213 43.77 14.08 17.64
CA SER A 213 45.05 13.53 18.08
C SER A 213 45.03 12.02 17.95
N ASP A 214 46.20 11.37 17.91
CA ASP A 214 46.29 9.91 17.76
C ASP A 214 46.00 9.21 19.10
N VAL A 215 44.72 8.88 19.32
CA VAL A 215 44.15 8.24 20.51
C VAL A 215 44.46 6.74 20.51
N PRO A 216 45.09 6.17 21.56
CA PRO A 216 45.41 4.74 21.60
C PRO A 216 44.15 3.86 21.75
N LEU A 217 44.18 2.66 21.15
CA LEU A 217 43.21 1.60 21.40
C LEU A 217 43.91 0.42 22.11
N THR A 218 43.24 -0.17 23.10
CA THR A 218 43.81 -1.23 23.95
C THR A 218 43.44 -2.61 23.44
N ALA A 219 44.34 -3.58 23.60
CA ALA A 219 44.08 -4.97 23.22
C ALA A 219 42.89 -5.53 24.01
N LEU A 220 41.98 -6.21 23.31
CA LEU A 220 40.82 -6.91 23.87
C LEU A 220 40.99 -8.42 23.71
N GLY A 221 40.01 -9.19 24.18
CA GLY A 221 39.95 -10.64 24.02
C GLY A 221 39.64 -11.11 22.60
N SER A 222 38.87 -12.19 22.47
CA SER A 222 38.59 -12.85 21.18
C SER A 222 38.14 -11.88 20.08
N PRO A 223 38.77 -11.93 18.89
CA PRO A 223 38.39 -11.11 17.74
C PRO A 223 37.13 -11.60 17.03
N GLU A 224 36.57 -10.76 16.16
CA GLU A 224 35.55 -11.18 15.21
C GLU A 224 36.09 -12.26 14.24
N THR A 225 35.19 -13.06 13.66
CA THR A 225 35.61 -14.20 12.83
C THR A 225 36.28 -13.76 11.52
N GLY A 226 37.43 -14.34 11.21
CA GLY A 226 38.28 -13.91 10.09
C GLY A 226 39.37 -12.90 10.49
N TYR A 227 39.44 -12.53 11.77
CA TYR A 227 40.47 -11.68 12.37
C TYR A 227 41.21 -12.45 13.47
N VAL A 228 42.40 -11.97 13.86
CA VAL A 228 43.32 -12.69 14.77
C VAL A 228 43.79 -11.87 15.96
N LEU A 229 43.54 -10.55 15.97
CA LEU A 229 43.70 -9.66 17.12
C LEU A 229 42.54 -8.66 17.15
N ARG A 230 42.17 -8.16 18.34
CA ARG A 230 41.13 -7.15 18.53
C ARG A 230 41.63 -6.07 19.47
N TYR A 231 41.31 -4.83 19.13
CA TYR A 231 41.61 -3.65 19.93
C TYR A 231 40.36 -2.80 20.07
N GLY A 232 40.30 -1.93 21.07
CA GLY A 232 39.20 -0.99 21.19
C GLY A 232 39.36 0.03 22.30
N GLY A 233 38.41 0.96 22.32
CA GLY A 233 38.33 1.98 23.36
C GLY A 233 37.12 2.90 23.22
N LEU A 234 36.93 3.69 24.26
CA LEU A 234 35.91 4.72 24.32
C LEU A 234 36.31 5.92 23.44
N GLN A 235 35.35 6.56 22.79
CA GLN A 235 35.57 7.67 21.86
C GLN A 235 34.48 8.74 22.00
N VAL A 236 34.83 10.00 21.72
CA VAL A 236 33.83 11.07 21.54
C VAL A 236 33.08 10.82 20.21
N PRO A 237 31.75 10.93 20.15
CA PRO A 237 31.00 10.82 18.90
C PRO A 237 31.42 11.89 17.88
N GLN A 238 31.89 11.43 16.72
CA GLN A 238 32.45 12.27 15.66
C GLN A 238 32.65 11.49 14.36
N ALA A 239 32.93 12.20 13.28
CA ALA A 239 33.54 11.62 12.09
C ALA A 239 35.05 11.38 12.33
N ILE A 240 35.53 10.16 12.08
CA ILE A 240 36.96 9.84 12.00
C ILE A 240 37.34 9.42 10.58
N ARG A 241 38.63 9.52 10.24
CA ARG A 241 39.16 9.07 8.92
C ARG A 241 40.47 8.28 8.99
N LYS A 242 41.35 8.58 9.94
CA LYS A 242 42.72 8.02 10.02
C LYS A 242 42.87 7.03 11.17
N ILE A 243 43.47 5.88 10.90
CA ILE A 243 43.91 4.87 11.89
C ILE A 243 45.34 4.45 11.58
N THR A 244 46.19 4.43 12.59
CA THR A 244 47.60 4.00 12.50
C THR A 244 47.80 2.71 13.30
N VAL A 245 48.51 1.74 12.71
CA VAL A 245 48.92 0.49 13.38
C VAL A 245 50.44 0.34 13.25
N ILE A 246 51.14 0.12 14.37
CA ILE A 246 52.59 -0.05 14.40
C ILE A 246 52.93 -1.51 14.69
N ILE A 247 53.79 -2.11 13.85
CA ILE A 247 54.21 -3.51 13.95
C ILE A 247 55.74 -3.55 13.96
N GLY A 248 56.31 -3.77 15.15
CA GLY A 248 57.75 -3.68 15.37
C GLY A 248 58.25 -2.25 15.12
N ALA A 249 58.96 -2.05 14.01
CA ALA A 249 59.50 -0.76 13.58
C ALA A 249 58.79 -0.17 12.34
N LYS A 250 57.69 -0.76 11.88
CA LYS A 250 56.95 -0.30 10.69
C LYS A 250 55.58 0.24 11.06
N GLU A 251 55.31 1.45 10.58
CA GLU A 251 54.01 2.10 10.65
C GLU A 251 53.15 1.71 9.43
N TYR A 252 51.88 1.43 9.66
CA TYR A 252 50.85 1.28 8.66
C TYR A 252 49.76 2.32 8.95
N VAL A 253 49.42 3.15 7.96
CA VAL A 253 48.37 4.16 8.08
C VAL A 253 47.26 3.82 7.11
N TYR A 254 46.03 3.78 7.62
CA TYR A 254 44.81 3.80 6.82
C TYR A 254 44.15 5.17 6.95
N GLU A 255 43.73 5.75 5.83
CA GLU A 255 43.01 7.02 5.79
C GLU A 255 41.83 6.92 4.82
N SER A 256 40.63 7.19 5.33
CA SER A 256 39.38 7.03 4.57
C SER A 256 39.03 8.24 3.70
N SER A 257 38.60 7.95 2.47
CA SER A 257 38.07 8.95 1.53
C SER A 257 36.71 9.52 1.96
N SER A 258 35.97 8.80 2.81
CA SER A 258 34.71 9.24 3.44
C SER A 258 34.80 9.21 4.98
N ASP A 259 33.91 9.93 5.65
CA ASP A 259 33.84 9.96 7.10
C ASP A 259 33.27 8.66 7.68
N ILE A 260 34.00 8.06 8.64
CA ILE A 260 33.50 6.95 9.46
C ILE A 260 32.86 7.58 10.70
N THR A 261 31.52 7.54 10.78
CA THR A 261 30.78 8.18 11.86
C THR A 261 30.73 7.29 13.11
N LEU A 262 31.41 7.71 14.17
CA LEU A 262 31.25 7.16 15.52
C LEU A 262 30.00 7.78 16.16
N ALA A 263 28.92 6.99 16.27
CA ALA A 263 27.65 7.46 16.84
C ALA A 263 27.60 7.26 18.37
N GLY A 264 27.07 8.25 19.09
CA GLY A 264 26.84 8.14 20.54
C GLY A 264 25.89 6.98 20.87
N GLY A 265 26.24 6.20 21.90
CA GLY A 265 25.48 5.03 22.31
C GLY A 265 25.67 3.79 21.45
N LYS A 266 26.53 3.83 20.43
CA LYS A 266 26.81 2.70 19.52
C LYS A 266 28.24 2.18 19.67
N LEU A 267 28.38 0.88 19.43
CA LEU A 267 29.66 0.25 19.09
C LEU A 267 29.84 0.35 17.57
N THR A 268 30.89 1.04 17.14
CA THR A 268 31.40 0.95 15.77
C THR A 268 32.53 -0.07 15.75
N THR A 269 32.37 -1.15 14.98
CA THR A 269 33.45 -2.11 14.76
C THR A 269 34.01 -1.96 13.36
N LEU A 270 35.33 -1.86 13.28
CA LEU A 270 36.11 -1.89 12.07
C LEU A 270 36.90 -3.20 12.05
N GLY A 271 37.22 -3.67 10.86
CA GLY A 271 38.38 -4.55 10.68
C GLY A 271 39.44 -3.84 9.84
N LEU A 272 40.71 -4.24 9.94
CA LEU A 272 41.76 -3.81 9.02
C LEU A 272 42.50 -5.04 8.48
N ALA A 273 42.67 -5.08 7.15
CA ALA A 273 43.47 -6.07 6.46
C ALA A 273 44.89 -5.51 6.23
N ILE A 274 45.87 -6.07 6.94
CA ILE A 274 47.27 -5.64 6.85
C ILE A 274 48.02 -6.60 5.92
N GLY A 275 48.49 -6.07 4.79
CA GLY A 275 49.39 -6.75 3.87
C GLY A 275 50.86 -6.55 4.24
N LYS A 276 51.77 -7.02 3.39
CA LYS A 276 53.20 -6.78 3.60
C LYS A 276 53.53 -5.28 3.61
N ASP A 277 52.93 -4.51 2.71
CA ASP A 277 53.25 -3.09 2.46
C ASP A 277 52.02 -2.15 2.43
N SER A 278 50.79 -2.65 2.62
CA SER A 278 49.54 -1.85 2.69
C SER A 278 48.68 -2.18 3.92
N MET A 279 47.76 -1.29 4.26
CA MET A 279 46.67 -1.54 5.21
C MET A 279 45.37 -1.00 4.63
N GLU A 280 44.34 -1.85 4.60
CA GLU A 280 43.07 -1.55 3.95
C GLU A 280 41.92 -1.79 4.94
N LEU A 281 41.07 -0.77 5.13
CA LEU A 281 39.76 -0.95 5.73
C LEU A 281 38.91 -1.82 4.81
N GLY A 282 38.40 -2.91 5.36
CA GLY A 282 37.51 -3.78 4.62
C GLY A 282 36.03 -3.63 4.97
N SER A 283 35.63 -3.02 6.10
CA SER A 283 34.22 -2.84 6.54
C SER A 283 34.12 -1.83 7.68
N VAL A 284 32.90 -1.33 7.85
CA VAL A 284 32.38 -0.73 9.08
C VAL A 284 31.10 -1.47 9.45
N SER A 285 30.93 -1.85 10.72
CA SER A 285 29.62 -2.18 11.30
C SER A 285 29.32 -1.22 12.45
N VAL A 286 28.04 -0.95 12.70
CA VAL A 286 27.58 -0.10 13.81
C VAL A 286 26.40 -0.78 14.48
N THR A 287 26.55 -1.12 15.76
CA THR A 287 25.55 -1.86 16.55
C THR A 287 25.25 -1.16 17.88
N ASP A 288 24.18 -1.58 18.54
CA ASP A 288 23.93 -1.22 19.94
C ASP A 288 24.93 -1.91 20.89
N TRP A 289 25.03 -1.37 22.10
CA TRP A 289 26.07 -1.69 23.08
C TRP A 289 25.66 -2.83 24.03
N THR A 290 25.23 -3.94 23.43
CA THR A 290 24.65 -5.09 24.13
C THR A 290 25.57 -6.30 24.18
N VAL A 291 25.48 -7.13 25.22
CA VAL A 291 26.30 -8.34 25.36
C VAL A 291 25.68 -9.55 24.65
N ALA A 292 26.47 -10.19 23.79
CA ALA A 292 26.51 -11.64 23.61
C ALA A 292 28.00 -12.04 23.66
N SER A 293 28.48 -12.88 24.57
CA SER A 293 28.13 -14.29 24.80
C SER A 293 28.34 -15.15 23.54
N ASP A 294 29.60 -15.54 23.34
CA ASP A 294 30.06 -16.66 22.51
C ASP A 294 29.68 -16.67 21.01
N LEU A 295 30.24 -15.69 20.30
CA LEU A 295 30.82 -15.86 18.95
C LEU A 295 31.89 -17.00 18.94
N PRO A 296 32.38 -17.55 17.79
CA PRO A 296 32.34 -17.02 16.41
C PRO A 296 31.91 -18.04 15.30
N GLY A 297 31.88 -17.61 14.03
CA GLY A 297 31.42 -18.47 12.90
C GLY A 297 31.85 -18.15 11.45
N GLY A 298 32.10 -16.88 11.07
CA GLY A 298 32.57 -16.46 9.72
C GLY A 298 31.64 -15.41 9.06
N GLU A 299 32.08 -14.51 8.19
CA GLU A 299 33.43 -14.16 7.69
C GLU A 299 33.52 -12.66 7.27
N ALA A 300 34.75 -12.21 7.03
CA ALA A 300 35.09 -11.17 6.03
C ALA A 300 34.55 -9.75 6.26
N GLN A 301 34.40 -8.98 5.17
CA GLN A 301 34.53 -7.52 5.20
C GLN A 301 34.01 -6.81 3.92
N TYR A 302 33.06 -5.86 4.06
CA TYR A 302 32.41 -5.07 3.01
C TYR A 302 33.05 -3.70 2.63
N VAL A 303 33.58 -3.59 1.40
CA VAL A 303 33.86 -2.33 0.69
C VAL A 303 32.85 -2.20 -0.46
N PRO A 304 32.29 -1.02 -0.77
CA PRO A 304 31.42 -0.86 -1.94
C PRO A 304 32.21 -1.14 -3.22
N ASN A 305 31.94 -2.30 -3.83
CA ASN A 305 32.64 -2.82 -5.01
C ASN A 305 32.25 -2.06 -6.30
N VAL A 306 32.65 -0.81 -6.47
CA VAL A 306 32.32 -0.03 -7.69
C VAL A 306 33.26 -0.37 -8.85
N LEU A 307 32.72 -0.47 -10.07
CA LEU A 307 33.42 -0.59 -11.34
C LEU A 307 32.85 0.42 -12.36
N ASP A 308 33.72 1.27 -12.90
CA ASP A 308 33.42 2.16 -14.04
C ASP A 308 33.75 1.43 -15.35
N LEU A 309 32.71 1.16 -16.13
CA LEU A 309 32.78 0.42 -17.39
C LEU A 309 33.57 1.18 -18.47
N SER A 310 33.73 2.50 -18.35
CA SER A 310 34.56 3.29 -19.25
C SER A 310 36.06 3.02 -19.08
N THR A 311 36.47 2.40 -17.98
CA THR A 311 37.87 2.01 -17.72
C THR A 311 38.26 0.64 -18.31
N LEU A 312 37.29 -0.13 -18.83
CA LEU A 312 37.53 -1.45 -19.38
C LEU A 312 38.32 -1.39 -20.69
N THR A 313 39.27 -2.32 -20.85
CA THR A 313 40.08 -2.48 -22.07
C THR A 313 39.78 -3.79 -22.82
N GLY A 314 38.70 -4.48 -22.47
CA GLY A 314 38.34 -5.80 -23.00
C GLY A 314 37.05 -6.35 -22.40
N ASP A 315 36.52 -7.39 -23.04
CA ASP A 315 35.40 -8.19 -22.51
C ASP A 315 35.73 -8.72 -21.12
N THR A 316 34.82 -8.56 -20.16
CA THR A 316 35.11 -8.70 -18.73
C THR A 316 34.16 -9.70 -18.07
N ARG A 317 34.73 -10.64 -17.29
CA ARG A 317 33.97 -11.53 -16.41
C ARG A 317 33.91 -10.94 -15.00
N ILE A 318 32.72 -10.90 -14.42
CA ILE A 318 32.45 -10.38 -13.08
C ILE A 318 32.20 -11.58 -12.17
N GLU A 319 33.04 -11.72 -11.14
CA GLU A 319 33.12 -12.91 -10.26
C GLU A 319 32.78 -12.60 -8.79
N LYS A 320 32.22 -11.42 -8.54
CA LYS A 320 31.77 -10.94 -7.22
C LYS A 320 30.73 -9.84 -7.41
N ASP A 321 29.98 -9.54 -6.37
CA ASP A 321 29.03 -8.43 -6.38
C ASP A 321 29.70 -7.08 -6.69
N LEU A 322 29.14 -6.31 -7.63
CA LEU A 322 29.65 -5.00 -8.05
C LEU A 322 28.53 -3.95 -8.18
N ILE A 323 28.89 -2.67 -8.06
CA ILE A 323 28.11 -1.54 -8.60
C ILE A 323 28.76 -1.12 -9.92
N LEU A 324 28.03 -1.22 -11.02
CA LEU A 324 28.47 -0.88 -12.37
C LEU A 324 28.01 0.53 -12.72
N THR A 325 28.90 1.30 -13.34
CA THR A 325 28.67 2.70 -13.74
C THR A 325 29.27 2.97 -15.13
N GLY A 326 28.80 4.00 -15.83
CA GLY A 326 29.44 4.48 -17.05
C GLY A 326 29.11 3.68 -18.33
N THR A 327 29.88 3.92 -19.39
CA THR A 327 29.56 3.45 -20.75
C THR A 327 30.67 2.58 -21.34
N THR A 328 30.33 1.51 -22.05
CA THR A 328 31.30 0.65 -22.74
C THR A 328 30.73 -0.03 -24.00
N THR A 329 31.62 -0.55 -24.83
CA THR A 329 31.29 -1.45 -25.96
C THR A 329 31.77 -2.88 -25.75
N TYR A 330 32.43 -3.16 -24.62
CA TYR A 330 32.83 -4.52 -24.24
C TYR A 330 31.66 -5.26 -23.59
N LYS A 331 31.59 -6.58 -23.78
CA LYS A 331 30.53 -7.40 -23.16
C LYS A 331 30.91 -7.79 -21.73
N LEU A 332 29.89 -7.94 -20.89
CA LEU A 332 30.05 -8.42 -19.52
C LEU A 332 29.50 -9.83 -19.37
N THR A 333 30.23 -10.66 -18.63
CA THR A 333 29.79 -12.00 -18.24
C THR A 333 29.71 -12.07 -16.72
N LEU A 334 28.51 -12.25 -16.17
CA LEU A 334 28.30 -12.48 -14.74
C LEU A 334 28.53 -13.97 -14.43
N ALA A 335 29.31 -14.25 -13.40
CA ALA A 335 29.43 -15.59 -12.85
C ALA A 335 28.12 -16.03 -12.14
N ASP A 336 28.11 -17.28 -11.69
CA ASP A 336 27.08 -17.85 -10.83
C ASP A 336 27.02 -17.10 -9.47
N ASP A 337 25.82 -17.03 -8.88
CA ASP A 337 25.46 -16.28 -7.66
C ASP A 337 25.83 -14.76 -7.63
N VAL A 338 26.20 -14.13 -8.75
CA VAL A 338 26.67 -12.73 -8.77
C VAL A 338 25.53 -11.70 -8.78
N LYS A 339 25.60 -10.71 -7.89
CA LYS A 339 24.71 -9.54 -7.88
C LYS A 339 25.42 -8.26 -8.36
N VAL A 340 25.00 -7.73 -9.51
CA VAL A 340 25.42 -6.41 -9.99
C VAL A 340 24.35 -5.35 -9.76
N THR A 341 24.75 -4.11 -9.51
CA THR A 341 23.87 -2.93 -9.48
C THR A 341 24.21 -2.01 -10.63
N LEU A 342 23.30 -1.80 -11.57
CA LEU A 342 23.48 -0.88 -12.70
C LEU A 342 23.10 0.55 -12.27
N SER A 343 24.03 1.49 -12.44
CA SER A 343 23.85 2.89 -12.07
C SER A 343 24.37 3.80 -13.19
N GLY A 344 23.50 4.14 -14.15
CA GLY A 344 23.86 4.93 -15.32
C GLY A 344 24.71 4.14 -16.33
N VAL A 345 24.41 2.84 -16.47
CA VAL A 345 25.14 1.91 -17.34
C VAL A 345 24.63 1.98 -18.77
N ASN A 346 25.53 2.17 -19.73
CA ASN A 346 25.23 2.03 -21.16
C ASN A 346 26.20 1.05 -21.82
N ILE A 347 25.66 -0.04 -22.37
CA ILE A 347 26.43 -1.05 -23.10
C ILE A 347 25.81 -1.25 -24.48
N THR A 348 26.63 -1.12 -25.52
CA THR A 348 26.25 -1.45 -26.90
C THR A 348 27.29 -2.40 -27.50
N ASN A 349 26.91 -3.65 -27.74
CA ASN A 349 27.78 -4.70 -28.26
C ASN A 349 27.00 -5.66 -29.18
N PRO A 350 27.44 -5.91 -30.43
CA PRO A 350 26.69 -6.70 -31.42
C PRO A 350 26.65 -8.22 -31.14
N SER A 351 27.25 -8.68 -30.05
CA SER A 351 26.93 -9.99 -29.45
C SER A 351 25.88 -9.78 -28.37
N PHE A 352 26.28 -9.68 -27.11
CA PHE A 352 25.39 -9.41 -25.97
C PHE A 352 25.99 -8.30 -25.12
N SER A 353 25.16 -7.58 -24.38
CA SER A 353 25.67 -6.57 -23.43
C SER A 353 26.07 -7.22 -22.10
N ILE A 354 25.17 -8.03 -21.53
CA ILE A 354 25.40 -8.80 -20.30
C ILE A 354 24.94 -10.25 -20.53
N LYS A 355 25.76 -11.22 -20.11
CA LYS A 355 25.40 -12.65 -20.04
C LYS A 355 25.56 -13.16 -18.62
N CYS A 356 24.60 -13.92 -18.11
CA CYS A 356 24.76 -14.72 -16.90
C CYS A 356 25.32 -16.11 -17.26
N GLU A 357 26.16 -16.71 -16.41
CA GLU A 357 26.62 -18.10 -16.56
C GLU A 357 25.96 -19.07 -15.57
N GLY A 358 25.44 -18.52 -14.48
CA GLY A 358 24.66 -19.21 -13.46
C GLY A 358 23.47 -18.34 -13.03
N ASP A 359 23.05 -18.48 -11.78
CA ASP A 359 22.10 -17.55 -11.14
C ASP A 359 22.75 -16.16 -11.03
N ALA A 360 21.97 -15.10 -11.22
CA ALA A 360 22.49 -13.74 -11.18
C ALA A 360 21.40 -12.72 -10.81
N THR A 361 21.79 -11.64 -10.14
CA THR A 361 20.90 -10.52 -9.79
C THR A 361 21.37 -9.21 -10.41
N VAL A 362 20.44 -8.47 -11.02
CA VAL A 362 20.66 -7.14 -11.61
C VAL A 362 19.77 -6.13 -10.89
N ILE A 363 20.36 -5.30 -10.03
CA ILE A 363 19.65 -4.20 -9.36
C ILE A 363 19.73 -2.95 -10.24
N LEU A 364 18.60 -2.28 -10.49
CA LEU A 364 18.55 -1.00 -11.18
C LEU A 364 18.56 0.13 -10.13
N ALA A 365 19.64 0.89 -10.07
CA ALA A 365 19.84 1.92 -9.05
C ALA A 365 18.83 3.07 -9.18
N ASP A 366 18.35 3.56 -8.04
CA ASP A 366 17.30 4.57 -7.98
C ASP A 366 17.64 5.85 -8.74
N GLY A 367 16.67 6.39 -9.48
CA GLY A 367 16.86 7.57 -10.32
C GLY A 367 17.85 7.42 -11.49
N THR A 368 18.26 6.20 -11.87
CA THR A 368 19.18 5.97 -13.00
C THR A 368 18.52 5.31 -14.21
N ASP A 369 18.86 5.78 -15.41
CA ASP A 369 18.56 5.10 -16.67
C ASP A 369 19.74 4.20 -17.08
N ASN A 370 19.43 2.97 -17.49
CA ASN A 370 20.41 2.00 -17.95
C ASN A 370 20.00 1.46 -19.33
N THR A 371 20.96 1.22 -20.22
CA THR A 371 20.73 0.77 -21.60
C THR A 371 21.63 -0.41 -21.94
N LEU A 372 21.02 -1.51 -22.39
CA LEU A 372 21.70 -2.72 -22.86
C LEU A 372 21.25 -3.00 -24.30
N ASN A 373 22.17 -3.01 -25.25
CA ASN A 373 21.86 -3.02 -26.67
C ASN A 373 22.71 -4.05 -27.45
N ALA A 374 22.05 -5.06 -28.02
CA ALA A 374 22.65 -6.15 -28.80
C ALA A 374 22.60 -5.92 -30.32
N TYR A 375 22.65 -4.65 -30.76
CA TYR A 375 22.40 -4.27 -32.15
C TYR A 375 23.54 -4.61 -33.11
N ASP A 376 23.29 -5.55 -34.02
CA ASP A 376 23.84 -5.56 -35.38
C ASP A 376 22.73 -5.90 -36.39
N PRO A 377 22.52 -5.10 -37.45
CA PRO A 377 21.46 -5.32 -38.44
C PRO A 377 21.75 -6.47 -39.42
N ALA A 378 22.92 -7.13 -39.37
CA ALA A 378 23.30 -8.20 -40.30
C ALA A 378 23.28 -9.62 -39.71
N SER A 379 23.60 -9.81 -38.42
CA SER A 379 23.91 -11.15 -37.89
C SER A 379 23.74 -11.38 -36.37
N ALA A 380 23.62 -10.34 -35.54
CA ALA A 380 23.42 -10.51 -34.08
C ALA A 380 22.29 -11.50 -33.79
N SER A 381 22.58 -12.56 -33.04
CA SER A 381 21.66 -13.67 -32.73
C SER A 381 21.46 -13.86 -31.21
N TYR A 382 21.69 -12.80 -30.45
CA TYR A 382 21.93 -12.81 -29.01
C TYR A 382 21.16 -11.69 -28.28
N PRO A 383 20.70 -11.94 -27.04
CA PRO A 383 19.94 -10.96 -26.27
C PRO A 383 20.83 -9.84 -25.72
N ALA A 384 20.22 -8.72 -25.34
CA ALA A 384 20.93 -7.67 -24.59
C ALA A 384 21.35 -8.19 -23.21
N LEU A 385 20.45 -8.90 -22.53
CA LEU A 385 20.66 -9.51 -21.22
C LEU A 385 20.32 -11.02 -21.29
N TRP A 386 21.35 -11.87 -21.38
CA TRP A 386 21.18 -13.33 -21.45
C TRP A 386 20.95 -13.92 -20.05
N ALA A 387 19.76 -14.48 -19.84
CA ALA A 387 19.30 -15.05 -18.58
C ALA A 387 19.84 -16.46 -18.28
N GLY A 388 21.16 -16.65 -18.35
CA GLY A 388 21.83 -17.90 -17.95
C GLY A 388 21.51 -19.12 -18.83
N PRO A 389 22.06 -20.30 -18.50
CA PRO A 389 21.64 -21.59 -19.06
C PRO A 389 20.38 -22.14 -18.35
N THR A 390 19.74 -23.15 -18.96
CA THR A 390 18.57 -23.82 -18.38
C THR A 390 18.85 -24.38 -16.99
N GLY A 391 17.95 -24.11 -16.04
CA GLY A 391 18.08 -24.49 -14.63
C GLY A 391 18.63 -23.39 -13.72
N THR A 392 19.00 -22.24 -14.27
CA THR A 392 19.45 -21.04 -13.53
C THR A 392 18.40 -19.94 -13.52
N THR A 393 18.60 -18.86 -12.76
CA THR A 393 17.67 -17.73 -12.63
C THR A 393 18.34 -16.37 -12.72
N LEU A 394 17.93 -15.55 -13.69
CA LEU A 394 18.17 -14.10 -13.70
C LEU A 394 17.11 -13.40 -12.86
N THR A 395 17.52 -12.63 -11.86
CA THR A 395 16.65 -11.68 -11.13
C THR A 395 16.94 -10.25 -11.56
N ILE A 396 15.91 -9.44 -11.82
CA ILE A 396 15.97 -7.99 -12.01
C ILE A 396 15.13 -7.32 -10.92
N ASP A 397 15.68 -6.30 -10.25
CA ASP A 397 15.07 -5.67 -9.07
C ASP A 397 15.52 -4.20 -8.94
N GLY A 398 15.01 -3.47 -7.94
CA GLY A 398 15.31 -2.04 -7.71
C GLY A 398 14.23 -1.10 -8.23
N THR A 399 14.58 0.18 -8.42
CA THR A 399 13.64 1.25 -8.84
C THR A 399 14.10 2.01 -10.09
N GLY A 400 15.36 1.83 -10.52
CA GLY A 400 15.90 2.42 -11.74
C GLY A 400 15.27 1.86 -13.03
N SER A 401 15.69 2.44 -14.14
CA SER A 401 15.22 2.16 -15.50
C SER A 401 16.22 1.28 -16.27
N LEU A 402 15.69 0.40 -17.13
CA LEU A 402 16.44 -0.47 -18.04
C LEU A 402 15.75 -0.53 -19.41
N THR A 403 16.41 -0.01 -20.44
CA THR A 403 16.06 -0.27 -21.83
C THR A 403 16.92 -1.39 -22.39
N ALA A 404 16.28 -2.48 -22.84
CA ALA A 404 16.92 -3.65 -23.43
C ALA A 404 16.49 -3.82 -24.89
N THR A 405 17.45 -4.06 -25.80
CA THR A 405 17.17 -4.28 -27.23
C THR A 405 17.96 -5.48 -27.75
N GLY A 406 17.26 -6.56 -28.12
CA GLY A 406 17.86 -7.81 -28.56
C GLY A 406 18.43 -7.77 -29.98
N GLY A 407 19.36 -8.68 -30.28
CA GLY A 407 19.78 -8.97 -31.64
C GLY A 407 18.66 -9.66 -32.43
N LEU A 408 18.80 -9.75 -33.75
CA LEU A 408 17.88 -10.50 -34.62
C LEU A 408 17.66 -11.93 -34.07
N PHE A 409 16.46 -12.46 -34.21
CA PHE A 409 16.10 -13.84 -33.82
C PHE A 409 16.32 -14.17 -32.33
N SER A 410 16.46 -13.17 -31.45
CA SER A 410 16.73 -13.34 -30.02
C SER A 410 15.86 -12.43 -29.17
N ALA A 411 15.59 -12.84 -27.92
CA ALA A 411 14.83 -12.01 -27.00
C ALA A 411 15.63 -10.76 -26.57
N SER A 412 15.00 -9.73 -26.01
CA SER A 412 15.77 -8.61 -25.44
C SER A 412 16.39 -8.98 -24.08
N ILE A 413 15.59 -9.63 -23.25
CA ILE A 413 15.97 -10.21 -21.95
C ILE A 413 15.58 -11.70 -22.02
N GLY A 414 16.55 -12.60 -21.86
CA GLY A 414 16.32 -14.04 -21.93
C GLY A 414 17.27 -14.77 -22.87
N GLY A 415 16.75 -15.34 -23.96
CA GLY A 415 17.42 -16.37 -24.75
C GLY A 415 17.92 -15.93 -26.15
N PRO A 416 19.08 -16.45 -26.61
CA PRO A 416 19.56 -16.31 -27.97
C PRO A 416 18.82 -17.25 -28.94
N ARG A 417 19.06 -17.05 -30.24
CA ARG A 417 18.60 -17.97 -31.30
C ARG A 417 19.24 -19.35 -31.15
N ASN A 418 18.49 -20.43 -31.40
CA ASN A 418 18.97 -21.82 -31.36
C ASN A 418 19.65 -22.24 -30.03
N GLY A 419 19.32 -21.57 -28.92
CA GLY A 419 19.96 -21.77 -27.62
C GLY A 419 18.95 -21.88 -26.50
N THR A 420 19.38 -21.62 -25.26
CA THR A 420 18.47 -21.62 -24.10
C THR A 420 18.71 -20.43 -23.17
N CYS A 421 17.69 -20.14 -22.37
CA CYS A 421 17.77 -19.37 -21.14
C CYS A 421 17.34 -20.22 -19.93
N GLY A 422 17.75 -19.76 -18.74
CA GLY A 422 17.14 -20.12 -17.47
C GLY A 422 15.82 -19.37 -17.25
N ASN A 423 15.45 -19.23 -15.98
CA ASN A 423 14.29 -18.48 -15.51
C ASN A 423 14.58 -16.96 -15.52
N ILE A 424 13.52 -16.15 -15.60
CA ILE A 424 13.59 -14.69 -15.53
C ILE A 424 12.65 -14.22 -14.42
N THR A 425 13.16 -13.56 -13.39
CA THR A 425 12.38 -12.98 -12.29
C THR A 425 12.51 -11.46 -12.31
N ILE A 426 11.40 -10.73 -12.36
CA ILE A 426 11.35 -9.27 -12.29
C ILE A 426 10.58 -8.86 -11.04
N LYS A 427 11.25 -8.15 -10.14
CA LYS A 427 10.70 -7.68 -8.85
C LYS A 427 10.41 -6.17 -8.85
N GLY A 428 11.12 -5.41 -9.67
CA GLY A 428 11.09 -3.95 -9.67
C GLY A 428 11.67 -3.32 -10.93
N GLY A 429 11.83 -1.99 -10.88
CA GLY A 429 12.38 -1.15 -11.94
C GLY A 429 11.40 -0.78 -13.05
N THR A 430 11.85 0.07 -13.97
CA THR A 430 11.14 0.42 -15.21
C THR A 430 11.85 -0.25 -16.39
N ILE A 431 11.27 -1.31 -16.94
CA ILE A 431 11.88 -2.17 -17.95
C ILE A 431 11.20 -1.96 -19.31
N ASN A 432 11.97 -1.56 -20.32
CA ASN A 432 11.53 -1.44 -21.71
C ASN A 432 12.26 -2.49 -22.56
N ALA A 433 11.55 -3.54 -22.95
CA ALA A 433 12.13 -4.78 -23.49
C ALA A 433 11.71 -5.01 -24.96
N TYR A 434 12.62 -4.73 -25.90
CA TYR A 434 12.37 -4.76 -27.34
C TYR A 434 13.01 -5.98 -28.00
N GLY A 435 12.20 -7.02 -28.24
CA GLY A 435 12.57 -8.16 -29.06
C GLY A 435 12.74 -7.72 -30.51
N SER A 436 13.87 -8.07 -31.12
CA SER A 436 14.06 -7.89 -32.57
C SER A 436 13.37 -9.04 -33.33
N LYS A 437 13.35 -8.97 -34.67
CA LYS A 437 12.66 -9.94 -35.55
C LYS A 437 12.76 -11.37 -35.01
N SER A 438 11.63 -12.00 -34.73
CA SER A 438 11.56 -13.41 -34.35
C SER A 438 12.19 -13.79 -33.01
N GLY A 439 12.33 -12.86 -32.06
CA GLY A 439 12.53 -13.14 -30.64
C GLY A 439 11.52 -12.41 -29.74
N ALA A 440 11.27 -12.96 -28.55
CA ALA A 440 10.31 -12.38 -27.60
C ALA A 440 10.78 -11.04 -27.01
N GLY A 441 9.86 -10.23 -26.48
CA GLY A 441 10.26 -9.05 -25.68
C GLY A 441 11.07 -9.50 -24.45
N ILE A 442 10.49 -10.39 -23.65
CA ILE A 442 11.12 -11.11 -22.54
C ILE A 442 10.85 -12.60 -22.69
N GLY A 443 11.90 -13.44 -22.66
CA GLY A 443 11.79 -14.90 -22.77
C GLY A 443 12.71 -15.50 -23.84
N SER A 444 12.23 -16.37 -24.73
CA SER A 444 13.09 -17.08 -25.70
C SER A 444 13.24 -16.39 -27.06
N GLY A 445 14.37 -16.66 -27.72
CA GLY A 445 14.61 -16.33 -29.13
C GLY A 445 13.91 -17.30 -30.09
N ASN A 446 14.25 -17.25 -31.38
CA ASN A 446 13.80 -18.23 -32.36
C ASN A 446 14.52 -19.58 -32.21
N GLU A 447 13.77 -20.67 -32.35
CA GLU A 447 14.20 -22.06 -32.18
C GLU A 447 14.90 -22.28 -30.81
N SER A 448 14.37 -21.64 -29.76
CA SER A 448 15.02 -21.47 -28.45
C SER A 448 14.07 -21.82 -27.29
N SER A 449 14.61 -22.15 -26.11
CA SER A 449 13.80 -22.42 -24.91
C SER A 449 14.23 -21.62 -23.68
N CYS A 450 13.26 -21.03 -22.97
CA CYS A 450 13.46 -20.38 -21.67
C CYS A 450 12.87 -21.21 -20.53
N GLY A 451 13.31 -20.93 -19.31
CA GLY A 451 12.65 -21.38 -18.08
C GLY A 451 11.38 -20.58 -17.78
N ASP A 452 11.02 -20.53 -16.51
CA ASP A 452 9.84 -19.81 -16.02
C ASP A 452 10.08 -18.28 -16.04
N ILE A 453 9.00 -17.51 -16.24
CA ILE A 453 9.03 -16.04 -16.24
C ILE A 453 8.14 -15.54 -15.11
N ILE A 454 8.73 -14.91 -14.09
CA ILE A 454 8.07 -14.45 -12.88
C ILE A 454 8.12 -12.92 -12.83
N ILE A 455 6.98 -12.25 -12.68
CA ILE A 455 6.89 -10.79 -12.53
C ILE A 455 6.05 -10.46 -11.29
N SER A 456 6.70 -9.92 -10.25
CA SER A 456 6.04 -9.54 -8.99
C SER A 456 5.96 -8.03 -8.77
N GLY A 457 6.51 -7.22 -9.66
CA GLY A 457 6.57 -5.77 -9.52
C GLY A 457 7.25 -5.06 -10.69
N GLY A 458 7.48 -3.76 -10.53
CA GLY A 458 8.03 -2.88 -11.57
C GLY A 458 7.01 -2.37 -12.59
N THR A 459 7.49 -1.58 -13.55
CA THR A 459 6.75 -1.16 -14.75
C THR A 459 7.43 -1.80 -15.96
N VAL A 460 6.75 -2.71 -16.67
CA VAL A 460 7.35 -3.56 -17.70
C VAL A 460 6.63 -3.36 -19.03
N THR A 461 7.26 -2.68 -19.97
CA THR A 461 6.77 -2.56 -21.36
C THR A 461 7.57 -3.49 -22.25
N THR A 462 6.92 -4.41 -22.93
CA THR A 462 7.57 -5.37 -23.83
C THR A 462 6.96 -5.35 -25.23
N ASN A 463 7.81 -5.61 -26.23
CA ASN A 463 7.40 -5.74 -27.61
C ASN A 463 8.12 -6.96 -28.21
N GLY A 464 7.36 -7.96 -28.65
CA GLY A 464 7.88 -9.11 -29.38
C GLY A 464 8.22 -8.75 -30.83
N GLY A 465 9.24 -9.40 -31.39
CA GLY A 465 9.49 -9.33 -32.83
C GLY A 465 8.51 -10.18 -33.63
N ASP A 466 8.45 -9.94 -34.94
CA ASP A 466 7.79 -10.77 -35.97
C ASP A 466 7.73 -12.28 -35.61
N GLY A 467 6.53 -12.77 -35.30
CA GLY A 467 6.25 -14.16 -34.94
C GLY A 467 6.47 -14.56 -33.48
N SER A 468 6.67 -13.60 -32.55
CA SER A 468 7.08 -13.86 -31.16
C SER A 468 6.22 -13.13 -30.12
N ALA A 469 6.17 -13.68 -28.91
CA ALA A 469 5.38 -13.11 -27.82
C ALA A 469 6.00 -11.82 -27.24
N GLY A 470 5.16 -10.96 -26.65
CA GLY A 470 5.64 -9.85 -25.83
C GLY A 470 6.36 -10.36 -24.58
N ILE A 471 5.74 -11.30 -23.86
CA ILE A 471 6.33 -12.06 -22.75
C ILE A 471 6.10 -13.54 -23.03
N GLY A 472 7.17 -14.34 -23.13
CA GLY A 472 7.09 -15.78 -23.35
C GLY A 472 7.99 -16.28 -24.49
N SER A 473 7.45 -17.00 -25.49
CA SER A 473 8.28 -17.67 -26.49
C SER A 473 8.47 -16.92 -27.81
N GLY A 474 9.65 -17.13 -28.39
CA GLY A 474 10.02 -16.63 -29.72
C GLY A 474 9.34 -17.39 -30.87
N TYR A 475 9.86 -17.18 -32.07
CA TYR A 475 9.32 -17.75 -33.31
C TYR A 475 9.83 -19.19 -33.58
N LYS A 476 8.91 -20.04 -34.05
CA LYS A 476 9.14 -21.41 -34.53
C LYS A 476 9.69 -22.38 -33.47
N GLU A 477 8.92 -23.41 -33.15
CA GLU A 477 9.27 -24.53 -32.22
C GLU A 477 9.78 -24.08 -30.83
N SER A 478 9.59 -22.79 -30.49
CA SER A 478 10.24 -22.11 -29.38
C SER A 478 9.43 -22.25 -28.10
N LYS A 479 10.08 -22.17 -26.93
CA LYS A 479 9.49 -22.61 -25.66
C LYS A 479 9.74 -21.62 -24.53
N CYS A 480 8.79 -21.54 -23.61
CA CYS A 480 8.93 -20.93 -22.29
C CYS A 480 8.33 -21.88 -21.23
N GLY A 481 8.77 -21.72 -19.99
CA GLY A 481 8.18 -22.37 -18.83
C GLY A 481 6.84 -21.73 -18.45
N VAL A 482 6.50 -21.77 -17.17
CA VAL A 482 5.32 -21.10 -16.59
C VAL A 482 5.55 -19.59 -16.58
N ILE A 483 4.54 -18.81 -16.97
CA ILE A 483 4.52 -17.37 -16.78
C ILE A 483 3.70 -17.08 -15.52
N THR A 484 4.31 -16.47 -14.50
CA THR A 484 3.66 -16.10 -13.23
C THR A 484 3.71 -14.60 -13.03
N ILE A 485 2.55 -13.95 -12.89
CA ILE A 485 2.44 -12.51 -12.65
C ILE A 485 1.64 -12.26 -11.37
N SER A 486 2.28 -11.68 -10.36
CA SER A 486 1.65 -11.35 -9.07
C SER A 486 1.62 -9.86 -8.78
N GLY A 487 2.25 -9.02 -9.60
CA GLY A 487 2.29 -7.57 -9.41
C GLY A 487 2.94 -6.82 -10.57
N GLY A 488 3.05 -5.50 -10.40
CA GLY A 488 3.61 -4.59 -11.40
C GLY A 488 2.58 -3.98 -12.35
N THR A 489 3.05 -3.07 -13.20
CA THR A 489 2.28 -2.48 -14.31
C THR A 489 2.90 -2.95 -15.62
N ILE A 490 2.17 -3.71 -16.43
CA ILE A 490 2.72 -4.48 -17.55
C ILE A 490 1.98 -4.12 -18.84
N ILE A 491 2.72 -3.76 -19.89
CA ILE A 491 2.21 -3.60 -21.25
C ILE A 491 2.98 -4.59 -22.13
N ALA A 492 2.34 -5.69 -22.52
CA ALA A 492 2.96 -6.79 -23.24
C ALA A 492 2.40 -6.90 -24.66
N ASN A 493 3.16 -6.42 -25.65
CA ASN A 493 2.76 -6.43 -27.06
C ASN A 493 3.41 -7.61 -27.79
N GLY A 494 2.60 -8.48 -28.37
CA GLY A 494 3.07 -9.49 -29.32
C GLY A 494 3.59 -8.85 -30.60
N GLY A 495 4.58 -9.48 -31.23
CA GLY A 495 4.90 -9.21 -32.62
C GLY A 495 3.86 -9.81 -33.56
N GLU A 496 3.99 -9.56 -34.86
CA GLU A 496 3.07 -10.09 -35.87
C GLU A 496 2.81 -11.60 -35.68
N ASN A 497 1.56 -12.01 -35.49
CA ASN A 497 1.12 -13.40 -35.25
C ASN A 497 1.55 -14.04 -33.91
N GLY A 498 2.20 -13.30 -33.01
CA GLY A 498 2.54 -13.71 -31.63
C GLY A 498 1.54 -13.22 -30.57
N ALA A 499 1.50 -13.89 -29.42
CA ALA A 499 0.65 -13.48 -28.31
C ALA A 499 1.21 -12.26 -27.53
N GLY A 500 0.35 -11.52 -26.82
CA GLY A 500 0.82 -10.51 -25.87
C GLY A 500 1.64 -11.13 -24.74
N ILE A 501 1.03 -12.10 -24.05
CA ILE A 501 1.65 -12.94 -23.02
C ILE A 501 1.39 -14.42 -23.39
N GLY A 502 2.44 -15.23 -23.50
CA GLY A 502 2.35 -16.67 -23.81
C GLY A 502 3.23 -17.09 -24.99
N SER A 503 2.70 -17.77 -25.99
CA SER A 503 3.53 -18.32 -27.08
C SER A 503 3.65 -17.45 -28.34
N GLY A 504 4.81 -17.55 -28.99
CA GLY A 504 5.02 -17.13 -30.37
C GLY A 504 4.29 -18.04 -31.36
N CYS A 505 4.65 -17.97 -32.65
CA CYS A 505 3.98 -18.76 -33.70
C CYS A 505 4.82 -19.93 -34.26
N TYR A 506 4.18 -20.74 -35.11
CA TYR A 506 4.67 -21.98 -35.72
C TYR A 506 5.16 -23.03 -34.70
N GLU A 507 4.23 -23.83 -34.17
CA GLU A 507 4.55 -24.98 -33.28
C GLU A 507 5.30 -24.55 -31.99
N SER A 508 5.21 -23.27 -31.64
CA SER A 508 5.82 -22.68 -30.44
C SER A 508 4.92 -22.85 -29.23
N LYS A 509 5.51 -22.98 -28.04
CA LYS A 509 4.85 -23.43 -26.82
C LYS A 509 5.18 -22.51 -25.64
N CYS A 510 4.31 -22.51 -24.65
CA CYS A 510 4.61 -22.01 -23.31
C CYS A 510 3.96 -22.93 -22.25
N GLY A 511 4.41 -22.83 -21.00
CA GLY A 511 3.72 -23.44 -19.87
C GLY A 511 2.40 -22.73 -19.55
N ASN A 512 1.92 -22.96 -18.32
CA ASN A 512 0.73 -22.29 -17.80
C ASN A 512 0.98 -20.78 -17.63
N ILE A 513 -0.08 -19.98 -17.69
CA ILE A 513 -0.06 -18.54 -17.43
C ILE A 513 -0.88 -18.29 -16.17
N ILE A 514 -0.23 -17.85 -15.10
CA ILE A 514 -0.81 -17.68 -13.77
C ILE A 514 -0.74 -16.20 -13.40
N ILE A 515 -1.89 -15.55 -13.23
CA ILE A 515 -2.00 -14.12 -12.91
C ILE A 515 -2.81 -13.94 -11.63
N SER A 516 -2.17 -13.46 -10.57
CA SER A 516 -2.78 -13.22 -9.26
C SER A 516 -2.80 -11.75 -8.85
N GLY A 517 -2.20 -10.86 -9.63
CA GLY A 517 -2.14 -9.43 -9.35
C GLY A 517 -1.47 -8.61 -10.45
N GLY A 518 -1.35 -7.30 -10.20
CA GLY A 518 -0.80 -6.32 -11.15
C GLY A 518 -1.85 -5.61 -12.00
N THR A 519 -1.40 -4.66 -12.82
CA THR A 519 -2.18 -3.99 -13.87
C THR A 519 -1.60 -4.35 -15.23
N LEU A 520 -2.31 -5.12 -16.04
CA LEU A 520 -1.82 -5.72 -17.28
C LEU A 520 -2.60 -5.19 -18.48
N THR A 521 -1.89 -4.86 -19.56
CA THR A 521 -2.44 -4.73 -20.92
C THR A 521 -1.66 -5.67 -21.82
N ALA A 522 -2.32 -6.71 -22.34
CA ALA A 522 -1.70 -7.75 -23.15
C ALA A 522 -2.33 -7.76 -24.55
N ASN A 523 -1.53 -7.49 -25.58
CA ASN A 523 -2.00 -7.27 -26.95
C ASN A 523 -1.40 -8.31 -27.89
N GLY A 524 -2.24 -9.20 -28.45
CA GLY A 524 -1.89 -10.06 -29.57
C GLY A 524 -1.95 -9.29 -30.89
N TYR A 525 -1.18 -9.71 -31.90
CA TYR A 525 -1.13 -9.03 -33.20
C TYR A 525 -1.51 -9.98 -34.35
N ASP A 526 -2.37 -9.53 -35.27
CA ASP A 526 -3.01 -10.32 -36.35
C ASP A 526 -3.65 -11.63 -35.85
N SER A 527 -2.86 -12.69 -35.70
CA SER A 527 -3.32 -14.05 -35.43
C SER A 527 -3.04 -14.55 -34.01
N GLY A 528 -2.36 -13.76 -33.16
CA GLY A 528 -2.07 -14.11 -31.77
C GLY A 528 -3.15 -13.69 -30.77
N ALA A 529 -3.27 -14.43 -29.66
CA ALA A 529 -4.13 -14.06 -28.54
C ALA A 529 -3.56 -12.91 -27.69
N GLY A 530 -4.39 -12.21 -26.93
CA GLY A 530 -3.91 -11.25 -25.92
C GLY A 530 -3.09 -11.94 -24.83
N ILE A 531 -3.70 -12.94 -24.19
CA ILE A 531 -3.06 -13.85 -23.24
C ILE A 531 -3.31 -15.29 -23.71
N GLY A 532 -2.26 -16.06 -23.96
CA GLY A 532 -2.33 -17.47 -24.37
C GLY A 532 -1.46 -17.79 -25.59
N SER A 533 -2.01 -18.39 -26.64
CA SER A 533 -1.20 -18.91 -27.75
C SER A 533 -1.15 -18.07 -29.03
N GLY A 534 -0.03 -18.16 -29.74
CA GLY A 534 0.20 -17.51 -31.03
C GLY A 534 -0.41 -18.29 -32.22
N TYR A 535 0.05 -17.98 -33.43
CA TYR A 535 -0.43 -18.57 -34.69
C TYR A 535 0.16 -19.96 -35.01
N TYR A 536 -0.60 -20.76 -35.76
CA TYR A 536 -0.20 -22.02 -36.43
C TYR A 536 0.34 -23.09 -35.49
N GLN A 537 -0.55 -23.98 -35.03
CA GLN A 537 -0.22 -25.15 -34.20
C GLN A 537 0.57 -24.79 -32.92
N SER A 538 0.41 -23.55 -32.43
CA SER A 538 1.12 -23.06 -31.25
C SER A 538 0.27 -23.25 -30.00
N GLU A 539 0.93 -23.53 -28.88
CA GLU A 539 0.30 -24.02 -27.65
C GLU A 539 0.63 -23.11 -26.47
N CYS A 540 -0.26 -23.05 -25.47
CA CYS A 540 0.09 -22.67 -24.11
C CYS A 540 -0.61 -23.61 -23.13
N GLY A 541 -0.12 -23.65 -21.89
CA GLY A 541 -0.78 -24.39 -20.81
C GLY A 541 -2.08 -23.73 -20.35
N ASP A 542 -2.50 -24.07 -19.14
CA ASP A 542 -3.71 -23.51 -18.52
C ASP A 542 -3.53 -22.02 -18.22
N ILE A 543 -4.61 -21.25 -18.32
CA ILE A 543 -4.64 -19.81 -18.03
C ILE A 543 -5.46 -19.61 -16.74
N ILE A 544 -4.79 -19.21 -15.67
CA ILE A 544 -5.35 -19.11 -14.32
C ILE A 544 -5.28 -17.65 -13.87
N ILE A 545 -6.43 -17.00 -13.72
CA ILE A 545 -6.55 -15.60 -13.30
C ILE A 545 -7.32 -15.53 -11.98
N SER A 546 -6.64 -15.14 -10.90
CA SER A 546 -7.21 -15.00 -9.55
C SER A 546 -7.16 -13.57 -9.00
N GLY A 547 -6.60 -12.61 -9.74
CA GLY A 547 -6.53 -11.22 -9.33
C GLY A 547 -5.87 -10.30 -10.36
N GLY A 548 -5.81 -9.01 -10.03
CA GLY A 548 -5.26 -7.95 -10.89
C GLY A 548 -6.30 -7.21 -11.72
N THR A 549 -5.85 -6.18 -12.45
CA THR A 549 -6.64 -5.46 -13.45
C THR A 549 -6.06 -5.78 -14.83
N ILE A 550 -6.82 -6.45 -15.68
CA ILE A 550 -6.32 -7.08 -16.91
C ILE A 550 -7.15 -6.60 -18.10
N ILE A 551 -6.45 -6.07 -19.11
CA ILE A 551 -6.99 -5.84 -20.45
C ILE A 551 -6.26 -6.78 -21.41
N ALA A 552 -6.98 -7.68 -22.06
CA ALA A 552 -6.42 -8.73 -22.92
C ALA A 552 -7.07 -8.65 -24.31
N ASN A 553 -6.33 -8.11 -25.28
CA ASN A 553 -6.81 -7.84 -26.64
C ASN A 553 -6.22 -8.86 -27.61
N GLY A 554 -7.06 -9.63 -28.28
CA GLY A 554 -6.65 -10.51 -29.37
C GLY A 554 -6.31 -9.73 -30.63
N GLY A 555 -5.39 -10.24 -31.45
CA GLY A 555 -5.30 -9.82 -32.85
C GLY A 555 -6.56 -10.23 -33.62
N GLU A 556 -6.78 -9.68 -34.82
CA GLU A 556 -7.91 -9.93 -35.74
C GLU A 556 -8.52 -11.35 -35.69
N LYS A 557 -7.71 -12.41 -35.55
CA LYS A 557 -8.14 -13.82 -35.59
C LYS A 557 -7.96 -14.58 -34.27
N GLY A 558 -7.43 -13.94 -33.22
CA GLY A 558 -7.16 -14.51 -31.90
C GLY A 558 -8.20 -14.12 -30.83
N ALA A 559 -8.30 -14.93 -29.77
CA ALA A 559 -9.07 -14.58 -28.59
C ALA A 559 -8.37 -13.49 -27.74
N GLY A 560 -9.13 -12.79 -26.89
CA GLY A 560 -8.55 -11.93 -25.86
C GLY A 560 -7.74 -12.76 -24.85
N ILE A 561 -8.35 -13.82 -24.33
CA ILE A 561 -7.72 -14.81 -23.45
C ILE A 561 -7.98 -16.21 -24.00
N GLY A 562 -6.94 -16.95 -24.38
CA GLY A 562 -7.05 -18.29 -24.96
C GLY A 562 -6.15 -18.48 -26.17
N SER A 563 -6.66 -19.07 -27.26
CA SER A 563 -5.81 -19.45 -28.40
C SER A 563 -5.83 -18.48 -29.58
N GLY A 564 -4.72 -18.47 -30.32
CA GLY A 564 -4.57 -17.77 -31.59
C GLY A 564 -5.21 -18.52 -32.77
N PHE A 565 -4.83 -18.18 -33.99
CA PHE A 565 -5.41 -18.72 -35.22
C PHE A 565 -4.67 -19.97 -35.77
N SER A 566 -5.41 -20.82 -36.47
CA SER A 566 -4.93 -21.96 -37.27
C SER A 566 -4.40 -23.15 -36.43
N LYS A 567 -5.34 -23.89 -35.82
CA LYS A 567 -5.09 -25.07 -34.97
C LYS A 567 -4.19 -24.79 -33.75
N SER A 568 -4.15 -23.56 -33.26
CA SER A 568 -3.47 -23.25 -32.01
C SER A 568 -4.33 -23.70 -30.83
N GLU A 569 -3.71 -24.07 -29.74
CA GLU A 569 -4.37 -24.70 -28.59
C GLU A 569 -4.08 -23.91 -27.30
N CYS A 570 -4.95 -24.03 -26.29
CA CYS A 570 -4.68 -23.60 -24.92
C CYS A 570 -5.21 -24.63 -23.91
N GLY A 571 -4.71 -24.61 -22.68
CA GLY A 571 -5.23 -25.44 -21.58
C GLY A 571 -6.61 -25.02 -21.08
N ASP A 572 -6.96 -25.41 -19.87
CA ASP A 572 -8.17 -24.90 -19.21
C ASP A 572 -8.01 -23.39 -18.89
N ILE A 573 -9.10 -22.62 -18.96
CA ILE A 573 -9.12 -21.20 -18.60
C ILE A 573 -9.96 -21.02 -17.34
N THR A 574 -9.35 -20.61 -16.23
CA THR A 574 -10.04 -20.33 -14.96
C THR A 574 -9.90 -18.87 -14.59
N ILE A 575 -11.03 -18.17 -14.43
CA ILE A 575 -11.07 -16.79 -13.91
C ILE A 575 -11.91 -16.76 -12.63
N SER A 576 -11.27 -16.44 -11.51
CA SER A 576 -11.87 -16.46 -10.16
C SER A 576 -11.68 -15.18 -9.35
N GLY A 577 -11.00 -14.18 -9.91
CA GLY A 577 -10.77 -12.88 -9.27
C GLY A 577 -10.23 -11.83 -10.23
N GLY A 578 -10.17 -10.58 -9.77
CA GLY A 578 -9.69 -9.43 -10.53
C GLY A 578 -10.78 -8.64 -11.27
N VAL A 579 -10.33 -7.64 -12.02
CA VAL A 579 -11.14 -6.91 -13.02
C VAL A 579 -10.55 -7.26 -14.38
N VAL A 580 -11.28 -8.03 -15.18
CA VAL A 580 -10.76 -8.63 -16.42
C VAL A 580 -11.63 -8.20 -17.59
N THR A 581 -11.02 -7.52 -18.56
CA THR A 581 -11.60 -7.21 -19.88
C THR A 581 -10.86 -8.01 -20.94
N ALA A 582 -11.56 -8.90 -21.63
CA ALA A 582 -11.06 -9.67 -22.75
C ALA A 582 -11.80 -9.25 -24.03
N VAL A 583 -11.04 -8.86 -25.05
CA VAL A 583 -11.55 -8.38 -26.34
C VAL A 583 -11.04 -9.31 -27.44
N LYS A 584 -11.96 -9.91 -28.18
CA LYS A 584 -11.65 -10.75 -29.34
C LYS A 584 -11.21 -9.92 -30.54
N GLY A 585 -10.46 -10.52 -31.45
CA GLY A 585 -10.33 -9.99 -32.81
C GLY A 585 -11.65 -10.05 -33.60
N ASP A 586 -11.80 -9.19 -34.62
CA ASP A 586 -12.99 -9.12 -35.47
C ASP A 586 -13.42 -10.49 -36.03
N SER A 587 -12.46 -11.26 -36.56
CA SER A 587 -12.64 -12.60 -37.15
C SER A 587 -12.66 -13.73 -36.11
N ALA A 588 -12.31 -13.47 -34.85
CA ALA A 588 -12.28 -14.49 -33.80
C ALA A 588 -13.70 -14.83 -33.29
N PRO A 589 -13.95 -16.09 -32.85
CA PRO A 589 -15.29 -16.51 -32.42
C PRO A 589 -15.60 -16.31 -30.92
N ASN A 590 -14.60 -16.08 -30.06
CA ASN A 590 -14.81 -15.82 -28.63
C ASN A 590 -13.80 -14.79 -28.10
N SER A 591 -14.18 -13.99 -27.10
CA SER A 591 -13.24 -13.17 -26.31
C SER A 591 -12.45 -14.00 -25.30
N ILE A 592 -13.04 -15.08 -24.79
CA ILE A 592 -12.35 -16.08 -23.95
C ILE A 592 -12.53 -17.46 -24.57
N GLY A 593 -11.43 -18.21 -24.70
CA GLY A 593 -11.40 -19.57 -25.26
C GLY A 593 -10.76 -19.62 -26.65
N ALA A 594 -11.34 -20.41 -27.55
CA ALA A 594 -10.70 -20.72 -28.83
C ALA A 594 -10.69 -19.54 -29.81
N GLY A 595 -9.55 -19.31 -30.47
CA GLY A 595 -9.40 -18.43 -31.63
C GLY A 595 -9.99 -19.02 -32.92
N PHE A 596 -9.77 -18.34 -34.05
CA PHE A 596 -10.33 -18.77 -35.33
C PHE A 596 -9.56 -19.95 -35.98
N GLY A 597 -10.13 -20.57 -37.02
CA GLY A 597 -9.39 -21.51 -37.88
C GLY A 597 -9.06 -22.87 -37.27
N SER A 598 -10.05 -23.53 -36.67
CA SER A 598 -9.92 -24.84 -36.03
C SER A 598 -8.95 -24.89 -34.84
N SER A 599 -8.66 -23.74 -34.23
CA SER A 599 -8.01 -23.65 -32.92
C SER A 599 -8.93 -24.18 -31.81
N THR A 600 -8.33 -24.55 -30.68
CA THR A 600 -8.99 -25.18 -29.53
C THR A 600 -8.58 -24.50 -28.23
N CYS A 601 -9.29 -24.81 -27.15
CA CYS A 601 -8.92 -24.53 -25.76
C CYS A 601 -9.59 -25.58 -24.87
N GLY A 602 -9.16 -25.69 -23.62
CA GLY A 602 -9.82 -26.49 -22.60
C GLY A 602 -11.15 -25.90 -22.13
N THR A 603 -11.56 -26.30 -20.93
CA THR A 603 -12.76 -25.82 -20.23
C THR A 603 -12.59 -24.36 -19.85
N VAL A 604 -13.59 -23.53 -20.12
CA VAL A 604 -13.63 -22.14 -19.64
C VAL A 604 -14.53 -22.06 -18.41
N THR A 605 -13.95 -21.65 -17.28
CA THR A 605 -14.60 -21.61 -15.97
C THR A 605 -14.46 -20.21 -15.38
N ILE A 606 -15.58 -19.51 -15.19
CA ILE A 606 -15.61 -18.11 -14.74
C ILE A 606 -16.49 -18.03 -13.49
N GLY A 607 -15.93 -17.58 -12.36
CA GLY A 607 -16.63 -17.54 -11.07
C GLY A 607 -17.13 -18.91 -10.60
N GLY A 608 -16.46 -19.99 -11.03
CA GLY A 608 -16.90 -21.37 -10.78
C GLY A 608 -17.98 -21.90 -11.73
N LYS A 609 -18.47 -21.10 -12.69
CA LYS A 609 -19.41 -21.53 -13.74
C LYS A 609 -18.64 -22.05 -14.95
N GLU A 610 -18.72 -23.36 -15.22
CA GLU A 610 -18.13 -24.01 -16.40
C GLU A 610 -18.88 -23.65 -17.69
N GLY A 611 -18.17 -23.69 -18.83
CA GLY A 611 -18.74 -23.52 -20.16
C GLY A 611 -19.03 -22.06 -20.55
N ALA A 612 -18.58 -21.09 -19.74
CA ALA A 612 -18.79 -19.68 -19.98
C ALA A 612 -18.12 -19.23 -21.31
N LYS A 613 -18.92 -18.76 -22.26
CA LYS A 613 -18.47 -18.15 -23.51
C LYS A 613 -19.00 -16.74 -23.60
N SER A 614 -18.22 -15.84 -24.19
CA SER A 614 -18.67 -14.50 -24.51
C SER A 614 -17.99 -13.98 -25.77
N GLU A 615 -18.74 -13.22 -26.57
CA GLU A 615 -18.22 -12.52 -27.74
C GLU A 615 -17.46 -11.25 -27.34
N ASN A 616 -17.92 -10.49 -26.33
CA ASN A 616 -17.20 -9.38 -25.69
C ASN A 616 -17.31 -9.53 -24.16
N PHE A 617 -16.19 -9.61 -23.45
CA PHE A 617 -16.21 -9.98 -22.03
C PHE A 617 -15.52 -8.93 -21.15
N ALA A 618 -16.25 -8.34 -20.22
CA ALA A 618 -15.66 -7.70 -19.05
C ALA A 618 -16.34 -8.18 -17.77
N ILE A 619 -15.55 -8.44 -16.73
CA ILE A 619 -16.03 -8.82 -15.40
C ILE A 619 -15.24 -8.10 -14.30
N ALA A 620 -15.89 -7.77 -13.20
CA ALA A 620 -15.23 -7.40 -11.95
C ALA A 620 -15.69 -8.34 -10.83
N PHE A 621 -14.75 -9.07 -10.26
CA PHE A 621 -14.93 -9.78 -8.99
C PHE A 621 -14.79 -8.76 -7.86
N LEU A 622 -15.92 -8.28 -7.35
CA LEU A 622 -16.02 -7.17 -6.41
C LEU A 622 -15.15 -7.39 -5.15
N GLY A 623 -15.04 -8.64 -4.69
CA GLY A 623 -14.18 -9.04 -3.55
C GLY A 623 -12.67 -8.96 -3.79
N SER A 624 -12.23 -8.53 -4.99
CA SER A 624 -10.82 -8.24 -5.31
C SER A 624 -10.52 -6.74 -5.48
N LEU A 625 -11.52 -5.87 -5.29
CA LEU A 625 -11.36 -4.42 -5.38
C LEU A 625 -10.61 -3.86 -4.16
N THR A 626 -9.69 -2.92 -4.42
CA THR A 626 -8.89 -2.20 -3.41
C THR A 626 -9.15 -0.68 -3.43
N LYS A 627 -10.14 -0.26 -4.22
CA LYS A 627 -10.60 1.11 -4.48
C LYS A 627 -11.91 1.04 -5.28
N ASP A 628 -12.57 2.17 -5.45
CA ASP A 628 -13.77 2.32 -6.28
C ASP A 628 -13.53 1.90 -7.75
N LEU A 629 -14.57 1.36 -8.38
CA LEU A 629 -14.53 0.85 -9.75
C LEU A 629 -15.20 1.84 -10.70
N SER A 630 -14.49 2.28 -11.75
CA SER A 630 -15.11 3.00 -12.89
C SER A 630 -15.37 2.02 -14.03
N VAL A 631 -16.62 1.99 -14.52
CA VAL A 631 -17.09 1.09 -15.57
C VAL A 631 -17.17 1.84 -16.90
N GLU A 632 -16.10 1.73 -17.68
CA GLU A 632 -15.94 2.40 -18.99
C GLU A 632 -16.41 1.53 -20.18
N THR A 633 -16.76 0.27 -19.93
CA THR A 633 -17.22 -0.74 -20.91
C THR A 633 -18.33 -1.58 -20.28
N ASP A 634 -19.19 -2.19 -21.09
CA ASP A 634 -20.24 -3.08 -20.58
C ASP A 634 -19.61 -4.26 -19.82
N MET A 635 -20.09 -4.53 -18.60
CA MET A 635 -19.38 -5.35 -17.61
C MET A 635 -20.31 -6.12 -16.67
N THR A 636 -19.93 -7.35 -16.31
CA THR A 636 -20.59 -8.11 -15.23
C THR A 636 -19.91 -7.87 -13.88
N LEU A 637 -20.69 -7.68 -12.81
CA LEU A 637 -20.21 -7.57 -11.44
C LEU A 637 -20.65 -8.80 -10.64
N THR A 638 -19.76 -9.35 -9.81
CA THR A 638 -20.04 -10.52 -8.98
C THR A 638 -19.23 -10.52 -7.67
N GLY A 639 -19.77 -11.12 -6.61
CA GLY A 639 -19.16 -11.13 -5.27
C GLY A 639 -19.42 -9.84 -4.47
N THR A 640 -18.69 -9.63 -3.38
CA THR A 640 -18.99 -8.58 -2.38
C THR A 640 -17.88 -7.52 -2.27
N THR A 641 -18.21 -6.24 -2.17
CA THR A 641 -17.26 -5.13 -1.92
C THR A 641 -17.83 -4.07 -0.96
N SER A 642 -16.94 -3.29 -0.36
CA SER A 642 -17.26 -2.06 0.38
C SER A 642 -16.84 -0.78 -0.37
N HIS A 643 -16.52 -0.89 -1.66
CA HIS A 643 -16.17 0.21 -2.55
C HIS A 643 -17.34 0.55 -3.48
N SER A 644 -17.47 1.81 -3.88
CA SER A 644 -18.50 2.24 -4.82
C SER A 644 -18.19 1.83 -6.26
N VAL A 645 -19.22 1.78 -7.10
CA VAL A 645 -19.11 1.58 -8.55
C VAL A 645 -19.65 2.81 -9.27
N THR A 646 -18.86 3.39 -10.16
CA THR A 646 -19.26 4.49 -11.04
C THR A 646 -19.44 3.95 -12.46
N ILE A 647 -20.55 4.28 -13.12
CA ILE A 647 -20.90 3.81 -14.46
C ILE A 647 -20.86 4.99 -15.44
N ALA A 648 -20.06 4.88 -16.49
CA ALA A 648 -19.93 5.91 -17.53
C ALA A 648 -21.20 6.02 -18.41
N ASP A 649 -21.28 7.10 -19.20
CA ASP A 649 -22.42 7.36 -20.08
C ASP A 649 -22.57 6.29 -21.18
N GLY A 650 -23.79 5.77 -21.34
CA GLY A 650 -24.17 4.77 -22.34
C GLY A 650 -23.67 3.34 -22.05
N LYS A 651 -23.56 2.93 -20.79
CA LYS A 651 -23.01 1.61 -20.39
C LYS A 651 -24.02 0.67 -19.72
N THR A 652 -23.80 -0.62 -19.95
CA THR A 652 -24.62 -1.71 -19.40
C THR A 652 -23.82 -2.50 -18.34
N VAL A 653 -24.36 -2.60 -17.14
CA VAL A 653 -23.80 -3.40 -16.04
C VAL A 653 -24.71 -4.58 -15.74
N THR A 654 -24.17 -5.80 -15.83
CA THR A 654 -24.87 -7.00 -15.37
C THR A 654 -24.53 -7.27 -13.91
N LEU A 655 -25.53 -7.45 -13.04
CA LEU A 655 -25.33 -7.90 -11.66
C LEU A 655 -25.61 -9.42 -11.59
N ASP A 656 -24.58 -10.19 -11.19
CA ASP A 656 -24.62 -11.66 -11.10
C ASP A 656 -24.06 -12.12 -9.75
N GLY A 657 -24.87 -11.95 -8.69
CA GLY A 657 -24.44 -12.20 -7.32
C GLY A 657 -23.58 -11.06 -6.76
N ALA A 658 -23.88 -9.82 -7.15
CA ALA A 658 -23.17 -8.62 -6.71
C ALA A 658 -23.70 -8.10 -5.37
N SER A 659 -22.80 -7.83 -4.41
CA SER A 659 -23.12 -7.15 -3.16
C SER A 659 -22.20 -5.93 -2.96
N ILE A 660 -22.78 -4.74 -2.79
CA ILE A 660 -22.04 -3.49 -2.58
C ILE A 660 -22.55 -2.85 -1.29
N SER A 661 -21.66 -2.54 -0.33
CA SER A 661 -22.05 -1.90 0.92
C SER A 661 -21.13 -0.74 1.32
N THR A 662 -21.62 0.50 1.22
CA THR A 662 -20.83 1.73 1.44
C THR A 662 -21.33 2.54 2.65
N TYR A 663 -20.44 2.75 3.62
CA TYR A 663 -20.75 3.28 4.95
C TYR A 663 -20.32 4.74 5.13
N ALA A 664 -20.84 5.63 4.27
CA ALA A 664 -20.76 7.08 4.45
C ALA A 664 -22.00 7.76 3.84
N PHE A 665 -22.40 8.88 4.44
CA PHE A 665 -23.65 9.61 4.12
C PHE A 665 -23.69 10.12 2.67
N ASP A 666 -22.57 10.63 2.17
CA ASP A 666 -22.43 11.18 0.81
C ASP A 666 -22.02 10.11 -0.22
N ALA A 667 -21.91 8.83 0.18
CA ALA A 667 -21.45 7.76 -0.70
C ALA A 667 -22.58 7.16 -1.54
N PHE A 668 -22.16 6.49 -2.61
CA PHE A 668 -23.03 5.73 -3.50
C PHE A 668 -22.71 4.23 -3.40
N GLY A 669 -23.68 3.36 -3.64
CA GLY A 669 -23.41 1.96 -3.99
C GLY A 669 -23.00 1.89 -5.45
N ILE A 670 -23.94 2.26 -6.32
CA ILE A 670 -23.74 2.49 -7.75
C ILE A 670 -24.10 3.95 -8.08
N LEU A 671 -23.23 4.65 -8.81
CA LEU A 671 -23.45 6.00 -9.35
C LEU A 671 -23.37 5.98 -10.88
N CYS A 672 -24.45 6.36 -11.56
CA CYS A 672 -24.43 6.58 -13.00
C CYS A 672 -24.00 8.02 -13.32
N LEU A 673 -23.09 8.20 -14.28
CA LEU A 673 -22.67 9.53 -14.76
C LEU A 673 -23.52 10.03 -15.94
N GLY A 674 -24.40 9.18 -16.46
CA GLY A 674 -25.15 9.42 -17.69
C GLY A 674 -26.32 8.44 -17.84
N ASP A 675 -26.65 8.11 -19.09
CA ASP A 675 -27.61 7.06 -19.43
C ASP A 675 -26.96 5.71 -19.10
N ALA A 676 -27.66 4.81 -18.41
CA ALA A 676 -27.07 3.54 -17.97
C ALA A 676 -28.13 2.45 -17.84
N THR A 677 -27.73 1.20 -18.07
CA THR A 677 -28.59 0.02 -17.93
C THR A 677 -28.03 -0.93 -16.87
N ILE A 678 -28.85 -1.32 -15.91
CA ILE A 678 -28.56 -2.39 -14.94
C ILE A 678 -29.34 -3.63 -15.35
N VAL A 679 -28.65 -4.73 -15.62
CA VAL A 679 -29.25 -6.03 -15.97
C VAL A 679 -29.10 -6.99 -14.80
N LEU A 680 -30.22 -7.49 -14.27
CA LEU A 680 -30.23 -8.47 -13.19
C LEU A 680 -30.18 -9.89 -13.79
N ALA A 681 -29.06 -10.59 -13.62
CA ALA A 681 -28.85 -11.91 -14.22
C ALA A 681 -29.88 -12.93 -13.70
N ASP A 682 -30.37 -13.82 -14.57
CA ASP A 682 -31.40 -14.79 -14.21
C ASP A 682 -30.95 -15.71 -13.05
N GLY A 683 -31.80 -15.81 -12.04
CA GLY A 683 -31.53 -16.55 -10.79
C GLY A 683 -30.50 -15.94 -9.85
N SER A 684 -29.99 -14.73 -10.12
CA SER A 684 -29.08 -14.02 -9.19
C SER A 684 -29.84 -13.25 -8.11
N GLU A 685 -29.26 -13.17 -6.91
CA GLU A 685 -29.66 -12.20 -5.88
C GLU A 685 -28.53 -11.17 -5.73
N ASN A 686 -28.88 -9.89 -5.85
CA ASN A 686 -27.94 -8.77 -5.79
C ASN A 686 -28.36 -7.80 -4.69
N MET A 687 -27.40 -7.14 -4.05
CA MET A 687 -27.63 -6.31 -2.87
C MET A 687 -26.82 -5.01 -2.92
N LEU A 688 -27.47 -3.86 -2.77
CA LEU A 688 -26.86 -2.55 -2.64
C LEU A 688 -27.30 -1.98 -1.28
N ASP A 689 -26.45 -2.00 -0.26
CA ASP A 689 -26.82 -1.72 1.13
C ASP A 689 -25.93 -0.63 1.73
N THR A 690 -26.44 0.60 1.79
CA THR A 690 -25.59 1.81 1.86
C THR A 690 -26.13 2.86 2.83
N GLN A 691 -25.28 3.80 3.26
CA GLN A 691 -25.76 4.93 4.07
C GLN A 691 -26.30 6.10 3.23
N GLY A 692 -25.61 6.46 2.15
CA GLY A 692 -26.11 7.33 1.09
C GLY A 692 -26.99 6.56 0.10
N THR A 693 -26.95 6.93 -1.19
CA THR A 693 -27.85 6.36 -2.21
C THR A 693 -27.32 5.03 -2.73
N ALA A 694 -28.12 3.97 -2.65
CA ALA A 694 -27.71 2.63 -3.07
C ALA A 694 -27.52 2.51 -4.59
N LEU A 695 -28.46 3.03 -5.39
CA LEU A 695 -28.37 3.16 -6.84
C LEU A 695 -28.80 4.56 -7.28
N CYS A 696 -27.84 5.39 -7.69
CA CYS A 696 -28.07 6.77 -8.13
C CYS A 696 -28.12 6.85 -9.67
N PRO A 697 -29.23 7.31 -10.28
CA PRO A 697 -29.31 7.61 -11.71
C PRO A 697 -28.34 8.72 -12.13
N GLY A 698 -28.19 8.88 -13.45
CA GLY A 698 -27.46 10.00 -14.05
C GLY A 698 -28.08 11.37 -13.72
N PRO A 699 -27.41 12.47 -14.05
CA PRO A 699 -27.94 13.82 -13.83
C PRO A 699 -29.22 14.09 -14.63
N SER A 700 -30.01 15.07 -14.17
CA SER A 700 -31.25 15.56 -14.82
C SER A 700 -31.21 15.53 -16.36
N GLY A 701 -32.14 14.77 -16.96
CA GLY A 701 -32.23 14.57 -18.41
C GLY A 701 -31.53 13.30 -18.95
N LYS A 702 -30.91 12.51 -18.08
CA LYS A 702 -30.39 11.16 -18.35
C LYS A 702 -31.33 10.07 -17.82
N THR A 703 -31.15 8.82 -18.21
CA THR A 703 -32.04 7.70 -17.83
C THR A 703 -31.26 6.51 -17.26
N LEU A 704 -31.61 6.12 -16.03
CA LEU A 704 -31.29 4.79 -15.50
C LEU A 704 -32.37 3.80 -15.95
N THR A 705 -31.96 2.72 -16.61
CA THR A 705 -32.82 1.58 -16.95
C THR A 705 -32.45 0.37 -16.09
N ILE A 706 -33.44 -0.32 -15.54
CA ILE A 706 -33.27 -1.59 -14.81
C ILE A 706 -34.03 -2.68 -15.56
N GLU A 707 -33.33 -3.73 -15.95
CA GLU A 707 -33.85 -4.86 -16.71
C GLU A 707 -33.57 -6.18 -15.99
N GLY A 708 -34.42 -7.17 -16.20
CA GLY A 708 -34.28 -8.49 -15.60
C GLY A 708 -35.51 -9.35 -15.83
N ASN A 709 -35.39 -10.63 -15.50
CA ASN A 709 -36.49 -11.60 -15.57
C ASN A 709 -36.70 -12.22 -14.19
N THR A 710 -35.83 -13.17 -13.79
CA THR A 710 -35.84 -13.78 -12.45
C THR A 710 -34.74 -13.28 -11.52
N GLY A 711 -33.83 -12.42 -12.01
CA GLY A 711 -32.82 -11.77 -11.19
C GLY A 711 -33.42 -10.77 -10.20
N LYS A 712 -32.89 -10.77 -8.97
CA LYS A 712 -33.33 -9.93 -7.85
C LYS A 712 -32.32 -8.83 -7.51
N LEU A 713 -32.82 -7.66 -7.16
CA LEU A 713 -32.10 -6.54 -6.59
C LEU A 713 -32.74 -6.11 -5.26
N VAL A 714 -32.01 -6.27 -4.16
CA VAL A 714 -32.26 -5.57 -2.90
C VAL A 714 -31.46 -4.27 -2.94
N SER A 715 -32.13 -3.13 -2.73
CA SER A 715 -31.49 -1.83 -2.66
C SER A 715 -31.96 -1.13 -1.38
N SER A 716 -31.05 -0.81 -0.47
CA SER A 716 -31.32 -0.25 0.86
C SER A 716 -30.43 0.95 1.16
N SER A 717 -31.05 1.99 1.72
CA SER A 717 -30.39 3.21 2.15
C SER A 717 -30.79 3.57 3.59
N ASP A 718 -29.83 3.89 4.45
CA ASP A 718 -30.14 4.48 5.78
C ASP A 718 -30.71 5.91 5.66
N SER A 719 -30.19 6.70 4.71
CA SER A 719 -30.33 8.17 4.73
C SER A 719 -30.78 8.82 3.41
N SER A 720 -31.01 8.07 2.35
CA SER A 720 -31.27 8.59 0.99
C SER A 720 -32.24 7.67 0.22
N SER A 721 -32.41 7.87 -1.09
CA SER A 721 -33.18 6.90 -1.89
C SER A 721 -32.43 5.58 -2.07
N ALA A 722 -33.18 4.48 -2.16
CA ALA A 722 -32.63 3.19 -2.53
C ALA A 722 -32.35 3.09 -4.04
N ILE A 723 -33.23 3.65 -4.87
CA ILE A 723 -33.03 3.82 -6.32
C ILE A 723 -33.46 5.25 -6.64
N GLY A 724 -32.52 6.20 -6.70
CA GLY A 724 -32.92 7.60 -6.75
C GLY A 724 -31.90 8.64 -6.31
N GLY A 725 -32.39 9.70 -5.67
CA GLY A 725 -31.58 10.83 -5.22
C GLY A 725 -30.78 10.58 -3.94
N ASN A 726 -29.84 11.49 -3.69
CA ASN A 726 -29.16 11.63 -2.39
C ASN A 726 -29.91 12.67 -1.52
N TYR A 727 -29.81 12.54 -0.20
CA TYR A 727 -30.40 13.45 0.80
C TYR A 727 -30.05 14.95 0.61
N SER A 728 -28.91 15.25 -0.01
CA SER A 728 -28.46 16.62 -0.26
C SER A 728 -27.67 16.73 -1.58
N GLY A 729 -28.10 15.95 -2.57
CA GLY A 729 -27.43 15.83 -3.86
C GLY A 729 -27.73 16.97 -4.85
N GLY A 730 -27.68 16.63 -6.14
CA GLY A 730 -28.22 17.45 -7.21
C GLY A 730 -29.29 16.67 -7.99
N ASN A 731 -30.06 17.39 -8.80
CA ASN A 731 -31.18 16.83 -9.57
C ASN A 731 -30.74 15.63 -10.44
N ILE A 732 -31.34 14.47 -10.18
CA ILE A 732 -31.13 13.24 -10.95
C ILE A 732 -32.10 13.15 -12.13
N GLY A 733 -31.80 12.24 -13.06
CA GLY A 733 -32.60 11.95 -14.23
C GLY A 733 -33.76 10.99 -13.97
N ASN A 734 -34.15 10.30 -15.04
CA ASN A 734 -35.27 9.37 -15.09
C ASN A 734 -34.90 7.98 -14.54
N ILE A 735 -35.90 7.25 -14.05
CA ILE A 735 -35.79 5.87 -13.58
C ILE A 735 -36.78 5.02 -14.37
N VAL A 736 -36.30 3.99 -15.06
CA VAL A 736 -37.12 3.05 -15.84
C VAL A 736 -36.88 1.63 -15.32
N ILE A 737 -37.94 0.93 -14.92
CA ILE A 737 -37.88 -0.47 -14.47
C ILE A 737 -38.70 -1.31 -15.46
N ASN A 738 -38.01 -2.11 -16.27
CA ASN A 738 -38.62 -2.99 -17.27
C ASN A 738 -38.84 -4.43 -16.77
N GLY A 739 -38.20 -4.84 -15.68
CA GLY A 739 -38.31 -6.21 -15.18
C GLY A 739 -37.43 -6.53 -13.97
N GLY A 740 -37.38 -7.82 -13.62
CA GLY A 740 -36.69 -8.35 -12.43
C GLY A 740 -37.54 -8.29 -11.15
N ILE A 741 -36.93 -8.67 -10.03
CA ILE A 741 -37.52 -8.57 -8.69
C ILE A 741 -36.79 -7.45 -7.94
N ILE A 742 -37.48 -6.36 -7.62
CA ILE A 742 -36.89 -5.16 -7.01
C ILE A 742 -37.44 -4.99 -5.59
N GLU A 743 -36.55 -4.92 -4.60
CA GLU A 743 -36.89 -4.60 -3.21
C GLU A 743 -36.13 -3.33 -2.79
N ALA A 744 -36.80 -2.19 -2.84
CA ALA A 744 -36.25 -0.86 -2.58
C ALA A 744 -36.68 -0.32 -1.21
N TYR A 745 -35.71 -0.05 -0.33
CA TYR A 745 -35.90 0.42 1.04
C TYR A 745 -35.26 1.81 1.22
N GLY A 746 -36.08 2.85 1.12
CA GLY A 746 -35.63 4.25 1.24
C GLY A 746 -35.31 4.64 2.68
N GLY A 747 -34.29 5.47 2.84
CA GLY A 747 -33.85 6.00 4.12
C GLY A 747 -34.69 7.18 4.62
N ILE A 748 -34.12 7.93 5.55
CA ILE A 748 -34.77 9.08 6.17
C ILE A 748 -35.18 10.13 5.11
N ASP A 749 -36.46 10.54 5.17
CA ASP A 749 -37.09 11.65 4.44
C ASP A 749 -36.84 11.66 2.92
N SER A 750 -36.61 10.49 2.33
CA SER A 750 -36.27 10.28 0.93
C SER A 750 -37.17 9.20 0.31
N ALA A 751 -37.47 9.30 -1.00
CA ALA A 751 -38.28 8.29 -1.65
C ALA A 751 -37.51 6.97 -1.79
N ALA A 752 -38.19 5.83 -1.70
CA ALA A 752 -37.51 4.54 -1.92
C ALA A 752 -37.09 4.38 -3.39
N ILE A 753 -37.98 4.76 -4.31
CA ILE A 753 -37.70 4.95 -5.74
C ILE A 753 -38.07 6.38 -6.12
N GLY A 754 -37.10 7.21 -6.54
CA GLY A 754 -37.34 8.60 -6.94
C GLY A 754 -36.42 9.63 -6.29
N SER A 755 -36.95 10.71 -5.72
CA SER A 755 -36.15 11.85 -5.23
C SER A 755 -35.74 11.73 -3.75
N GLY A 756 -34.59 12.29 -3.41
CA GLY A 756 -34.17 12.51 -2.02
C GLY A 756 -34.77 13.78 -1.41
N HIS A 757 -34.52 14.00 -0.12
CA HIS A 757 -34.86 15.24 0.59
C HIS A 757 -34.38 16.49 -0.18
N GLU A 758 -35.24 17.52 -0.30
CA GLU A 758 -35.02 18.79 -1.03
C GLU A 758 -34.60 18.66 -2.52
N ASN A 759 -34.66 17.46 -3.10
CA ASN A 759 -34.07 17.16 -4.41
C ASN A 759 -35.11 16.78 -5.47
N ALA A 760 -34.77 17.01 -6.74
CA ALA A 760 -35.58 16.62 -7.90
C ALA A 760 -35.13 15.31 -8.54
N CYS A 761 -36.09 14.52 -9.04
CA CYS A 761 -35.85 13.49 -10.06
C CYS A 761 -36.66 13.73 -11.34
N GLY A 762 -36.30 13.05 -12.41
CA GLY A 762 -37.06 13.01 -13.65
C GLY A 762 -38.29 12.11 -13.57
N ASP A 763 -38.68 11.56 -14.72
CA ASP A 763 -39.79 10.62 -14.83
C ASP A 763 -39.45 9.25 -14.19
N ILE A 764 -40.45 8.58 -13.61
CA ILE A 764 -40.34 7.24 -13.03
C ILE A 764 -41.31 6.31 -13.76
N ALA A 765 -40.80 5.41 -14.59
CA ALA A 765 -41.61 4.45 -15.35
C ALA A 765 -41.41 3.01 -14.84
N ILE A 766 -42.49 2.30 -14.59
CA ILE A 766 -42.49 0.86 -14.27
C ILE A 766 -43.30 0.13 -15.35
N ASN A 767 -42.59 -0.68 -16.15
CA ASN A 767 -43.11 -1.38 -17.33
C ASN A 767 -43.10 -2.91 -17.14
N GLY A 768 -42.80 -3.40 -15.94
CA GLY A 768 -42.71 -4.83 -15.64
C GLY A 768 -42.02 -5.12 -14.31
N GLY A 769 -41.87 -6.42 -14.02
CA GLY A 769 -41.19 -6.93 -12.82
C GLY A 769 -42.11 -7.08 -11.59
N ASP A 770 -41.50 -7.46 -10.47
CA ASP A 770 -42.13 -7.49 -9.14
C ASP A 770 -41.40 -6.48 -8.24
N VAL A 771 -41.98 -5.30 -8.08
CA VAL A 771 -41.37 -4.12 -7.44
C VAL A 771 -42.01 -3.85 -6.09
N THR A 772 -41.27 -4.07 -5.02
CA THR A 772 -41.64 -3.65 -3.66
C THR A 772 -40.82 -2.43 -3.26
N ALA A 773 -41.50 -1.32 -2.98
CA ALA A 773 -40.91 -0.06 -2.53
C ALA A 773 -41.46 0.32 -1.14
N MET A 774 -40.56 0.67 -0.22
CA MET A 774 -40.89 1.06 1.16
C MET A 774 -40.00 2.23 1.59
N ALA A 775 -40.60 3.38 1.90
CA ALA A 775 -39.84 4.60 2.24
C ALA A 775 -39.73 4.86 3.75
N GLY A 776 -38.63 5.51 4.15
CA GLY A 776 -38.38 5.97 5.50
C GLY A 776 -38.83 7.42 5.73
N GLY A 777 -38.97 7.78 7.01
CA GLY A 777 -39.30 9.15 7.44
C GLY A 777 -40.53 9.71 6.73
N ASN A 778 -40.34 10.82 6.02
CA ASN A 778 -41.35 11.63 5.35
C ASN A 778 -41.42 11.45 3.81
N GLY A 779 -40.69 10.50 3.21
CA GLY A 779 -40.64 10.27 1.75
C GLY A 779 -41.71 9.29 1.21
N ALA A 780 -42.09 9.43 -0.07
CA ALA A 780 -43.01 8.51 -0.75
C ALA A 780 -42.32 7.19 -1.14
N ALA A 781 -43.06 6.08 -1.26
CA ALA A 781 -42.43 4.83 -1.72
C ALA A 781 -41.93 4.96 -3.17
N ILE A 782 -42.75 5.55 -4.04
CA ILE A 782 -42.42 5.87 -5.42
C ILE A 782 -42.77 7.34 -5.67
N GLY A 783 -41.78 8.18 -5.98
CA GLY A 783 -41.95 9.62 -6.24
C GLY A 783 -41.00 10.51 -5.44
N THR A 784 -41.50 11.43 -4.61
CA THR A 784 -40.64 12.46 -3.95
C THR A 784 -40.23 12.14 -2.52
N GLY A 785 -39.06 12.65 -2.10
CA GLY A 785 -38.67 12.78 -0.69
C GLY A 785 -39.48 13.84 0.07
N GLU A 786 -38.96 14.36 1.18
CA GLU A 786 -39.48 15.59 1.81
C GLU A 786 -38.98 16.83 1.07
N ASP A 787 -39.88 17.81 0.84
CA ASP A 787 -39.60 19.07 0.11
C ASP A 787 -38.92 18.93 -1.29
N GLY A 788 -39.02 17.76 -1.93
CA GLY A 788 -38.43 17.45 -3.25
C GLY A 788 -39.42 17.45 -4.43
N THR A 789 -38.97 17.06 -5.62
CA THR A 789 -39.86 16.98 -6.82
C THR A 789 -39.61 15.73 -7.66
N CYS A 790 -40.60 15.30 -8.44
CA CYS A 790 -40.46 14.28 -9.48
C CYS A 790 -41.23 14.67 -10.75
N GLY A 791 -40.84 14.09 -11.88
CA GLY A 791 -41.60 14.17 -13.12
C GLY A 791 -42.87 13.31 -13.08
N ASN A 792 -43.18 12.67 -14.19
CA ASN A 792 -44.33 11.79 -14.32
C ASN A 792 -44.03 10.42 -13.69
N ILE A 793 -44.98 9.86 -12.96
CA ILE A 793 -44.91 8.47 -12.46
C ILE A 793 -45.83 7.62 -13.33
N GLU A 794 -45.26 6.79 -14.19
CA GLU A 794 -45.98 5.89 -15.10
C GLU A 794 -45.88 4.44 -14.65
N ILE A 795 -47.01 3.73 -14.55
CA ILE A 795 -47.05 2.28 -14.30
C ILE A 795 -47.88 1.63 -15.41
N THR A 796 -47.21 0.88 -16.29
CA THR A 796 -47.82 0.30 -17.50
C THR A 796 -47.98 -1.22 -17.42
N ASP A 797 -47.12 -1.92 -16.67
CA ASP A 797 -47.29 -3.35 -16.33
C ASP A 797 -46.47 -3.71 -15.07
N GLY A 798 -46.53 -4.97 -14.65
CA GLY A 798 -45.80 -5.52 -13.52
C GLY A 798 -46.65 -5.63 -12.24
N LYS A 799 -46.00 -6.04 -11.16
CA LYS A 799 -46.59 -6.13 -9.81
C LYS A 799 -45.88 -5.11 -8.91
N VAL A 800 -46.59 -4.06 -8.50
CA VAL A 800 -46.02 -2.96 -7.71
C VAL A 800 -46.64 -2.94 -6.32
N LYS A 801 -45.83 -2.98 -5.28
CA LYS A 801 -46.23 -2.78 -3.88
C LYS A 801 -45.51 -1.56 -3.32
N ALA A 802 -46.24 -0.50 -3.01
CA ALA A 802 -45.69 0.81 -2.64
C ALA A 802 -46.17 1.25 -1.25
N THR A 803 -45.27 1.34 -0.28
CA THR A 803 -45.56 1.75 1.12
C THR A 803 -44.87 3.05 1.46
N GLY A 804 -45.64 4.14 1.60
CA GLY A 804 -45.11 5.46 1.93
C GLY A 804 -44.53 5.54 3.35
N GLY A 805 -43.67 6.52 3.58
CA GLY A 805 -43.21 6.91 4.91
C GLY A 805 -44.34 7.42 5.82
N ALA A 806 -44.00 7.76 7.05
CA ALA A 806 -44.94 8.11 8.12
C ALA A 806 -45.93 9.23 7.77
N HIS A 807 -45.57 10.15 6.87
CA HIS A 807 -46.38 11.28 6.42
C HIS A 807 -46.34 11.47 4.89
N ALA A 808 -46.33 10.36 4.13
CA ALA A 808 -46.20 10.38 2.67
C ALA A 808 -47.18 9.43 1.97
N THR A 809 -47.30 9.55 0.65
CA THR A 809 -48.06 8.60 -0.18
C THR A 809 -47.27 7.33 -0.50
N GLY A 810 -47.97 6.24 -0.84
CA GLY A 810 -47.33 5.09 -1.48
C GLY A 810 -46.75 5.48 -2.84
N ILE A 811 -47.55 6.14 -3.68
CA ILE A 811 -47.17 6.62 -5.02
C ILE A 811 -47.53 8.11 -5.14
N GLY A 812 -46.55 8.96 -5.44
CA GLY A 812 -46.71 10.42 -5.50
C GLY A 812 -45.72 11.15 -4.62
N THR A 813 -46.21 12.04 -3.75
CA THR A 813 -45.36 12.97 -3.01
C THR A 813 -45.08 12.55 -1.57
N GLY A 814 -43.86 12.82 -1.10
CA GLY A 814 -43.56 12.95 0.32
C GLY A 814 -44.16 14.22 0.94
N ARG A 815 -43.82 14.47 2.20
CA ARG A 815 -44.29 15.62 2.99
C ARG A 815 -43.59 16.92 2.58
N GLY A 816 -44.25 18.06 2.73
CA GLY A 816 -43.66 19.38 2.42
C GLY A 816 -44.09 19.89 1.05
N ASN A 817 -43.38 20.89 0.53
CA ASN A 817 -43.71 21.69 -0.65
C ASN A 817 -43.41 20.96 -1.98
N ASN A 818 -43.73 19.67 -2.06
CA ASN A 818 -43.35 18.82 -3.18
C ASN A 818 -44.16 19.10 -4.45
N LEU A 819 -43.58 18.72 -5.59
CA LEU A 819 -44.24 18.66 -6.89
C LEU A 819 -44.03 17.29 -7.54
N CYS A 820 -45.11 16.64 -7.96
CA CYS A 820 -45.12 15.54 -8.91
C CYS A 820 -45.86 16.02 -10.18
N ASP A 821 -45.29 15.82 -11.37
CA ASP A 821 -45.94 16.34 -12.59
C ASP A 821 -47.25 15.59 -12.88
N SER A 822 -47.26 14.26 -12.90
CA SER A 822 -48.49 13.45 -12.98
C SER A 822 -48.29 12.02 -12.46
N ILE A 823 -49.39 11.31 -12.19
CA ILE A 823 -49.38 9.86 -11.89
C ILE A 823 -50.30 9.16 -12.88
N THR A 824 -49.78 8.22 -13.66
CA THR A 824 -50.52 7.50 -14.72
C THR A 824 -50.36 5.99 -14.56
N ILE A 825 -51.47 5.28 -14.35
CA ILE A 825 -51.53 3.81 -14.21
C ILE A 825 -52.40 3.27 -15.34
N THR A 826 -51.80 2.48 -16.24
CA THR A 826 -52.49 1.92 -17.43
C THR A 826 -52.53 0.40 -17.45
N GLY A 827 -51.82 -0.28 -16.54
CA GLY A 827 -51.80 -1.74 -16.44
C GLY A 827 -51.16 -2.26 -15.15
N GLY A 828 -50.81 -3.55 -15.15
CA GLY A 828 -50.21 -4.23 -14.00
C GLY A 828 -51.14 -4.50 -12.82
N THR A 829 -50.53 -4.76 -11.66
CA THR A 829 -51.18 -4.98 -10.36
C THR A 829 -50.53 -4.07 -9.31
N VAL A 830 -51.26 -3.07 -8.81
CA VAL A 830 -50.72 -2.03 -7.91
C VAL A 830 -51.33 -2.10 -6.51
N GLU A 831 -50.50 -2.27 -5.48
CA GLU A 831 -50.90 -2.26 -4.08
C GLU A 831 -50.21 -1.09 -3.34
N ALA A 832 -50.94 -0.02 -3.07
CA ALA A 832 -50.39 1.23 -2.52
C ALA A 832 -50.92 1.52 -1.11
N TYR A 833 -50.03 1.98 -0.21
CA TYR A 833 -50.32 2.30 1.19
C TYR A 833 -49.82 3.71 1.54
N GLY A 834 -50.72 4.55 2.07
CA GLY A 834 -50.38 5.90 2.56
C GLY A 834 -50.00 5.92 4.04
N GLY A 835 -49.15 6.87 4.41
CA GLY A 835 -48.81 7.19 5.80
C GLY A 835 -49.91 7.93 6.55
N TYR A 836 -49.64 8.29 7.81
CA TYR A 836 -50.57 9.08 8.64
C TYR A 836 -50.91 10.40 7.95
N GLU A 837 -52.21 10.73 7.92
CA GLU A 837 -52.77 11.87 7.19
C GLU A 837 -52.51 11.87 5.66
N CYS A 838 -52.16 10.73 5.04
CA CYS A 838 -51.85 10.69 3.60
C CYS A 838 -52.67 9.68 2.79
N PRO A 839 -53.01 10.01 1.52
CA PRO A 839 -53.59 9.06 0.58
C PRO A 839 -52.55 8.01 0.15
N ALA A 840 -53.00 6.90 -0.43
CA ALA A 840 -52.09 5.90 -0.99
C ALA A 840 -51.47 6.37 -2.31
N ILE A 841 -52.25 7.11 -3.11
CA ILE A 841 -51.84 7.64 -4.42
C ILE A 841 -52.20 9.13 -4.51
N GLY A 842 -51.22 10.01 -4.77
CA GLY A 842 -51.43 11.44 -5.02
C GLY A 842 -50.62 12.39 -4.13
N CYS A 843 -51.31 13.37 -3.54
CA CYS A 843 -50.70 14.49 -2.81
C CYS A 843 -50.73 14.29 -1.28
N ALA A 844 -49.55 14.31 -0.66
CA ALA A 844 -49.37 14.35 0.78
C ALA A 844 -49.44 15.80 1.33
N LYS A 845 -49.11 15.97 2.61
CA LYS A 845 -49.33 17.22 3.35
C LYS A 845 -48.44 18.37 2.88
N SER A 846 -49.10 19.43 2.36
CA SER A 846 -48.52 20.63 1.72
C SER A 846 -47.96 20.43 0.30
N ALA A 847 -48.11 19.24 -0.27
CA ALA A 847 -47.57 18.89 -1.57
C ALA A 847 -48.54 19.18 -2.72
N THR A 848 -48.04 19.07 -3.96
CA THR A 848 -48.81 19.18 -5.20
C THR A 848 -48.49 18.02 -6.16
N CYS A 849 -49.52 17.55 -6.86
CA CYS A 849 -49.44 16.64 -8.00
C CYS A 849 -50.42 17.18 -9.05
N SER A 850 -50.10 17.19 -10.34
CA SER A 850 -51.07 17.70 -11.33
C SER A 850 -52.19 16.68 -11.54
N ASP A 851 -52.11 15.82 -12.55
CA ASP A 851 -53.22 14.91 -12.86
C ASP A 851 -52.90 13.46 -12.41
N ILE A 852 -53.94 12.74 -11.98
CA ILE A 852 -53.88 11.33 -11.59
C ILE A 852 -54.81 10.55 -12.51
N THR A 853 -54.26 9.68 -13.36
CA THR A 853 -55.02 8.88 -14.33
C THR A 853 -54.86 7.39 -14.04
N ILE A 854 -55.97 6.67 -13.86
CA ILE A 854 -56.00 5.21 -13.74
C ILE A 854 -56.95 4.66 -14.82
N SER A 855 -56.39 4.15 -15.92
CA SER A 855 -57.16 3.78 -17.12
C SER A 855 -57.04 2.31 -17.52
N GLY A 856 -56.46 1.46 -16.67
CA GLY A 856 -56.32 0.02 -16.91
C GLY A 856 -55.65 -0.70 -15.74
N GLY A 857 -55.70 -2.03 -15.76
CA GLY A 857 -55.04 -2.88 -14.77
C GLY A 857 -55.83 -3.01 -13.47
N SER A 858 -55.20 -3.60 -12.46
CA SER A 858 -55.84 -3.87 -11.17
C SER A 858 -55.06 -3.28 -10.01
N GLY A 859 -55.73 -3.04 -8.88
CA GLY A 859 -55.02 -2.57 -7.70
C GLY A 859 -55.88 -2.30 -6.49
N THR A 860 -55.22 -1.90 -5.40
CA THR A 860 -55.86 -1.45 -4.16
C THR A 860 -55.04 -0.35 -3.49
N ALA A 861 -55.73 0.72 -3.11
CA ALA A 861 -55.22 1.90 -2.44
C ALA A 861 -55.74 1.95 -1.00
N TYR A 862 -54.83 1.84 -0.03
CA TYR A 862 -55.10 1.92 1.40
C TYR A 862 -54.72 3.31 1.92
N ALA A 863 -55.72 4.18 2.14
CA ALA A 863 -55.51 5.46 2.82
C ALA A 863 -54.96 5.21 4.23
N GLY A 864 -53.96 6.00 4.65
CA GLY A 864 -53.39 5.88 5.99
C GLY A 864 -54.29 6.49 7.07
N ASP A 865 -53.93 6.24 8.33
CA ASP A 865 -54.72 6.68 9.48
C ASP A 865 -54.99 8.20 9.45
N SER A 866 -56.25 8.56 9.70
CA SER A 866 -56.76 9.95 9.66
C SER A 866 -56.75 10.65 8.29
N CYS A 867 -56.50 9.94 7.17
CA CYS A 867 -56.74 10.47 5.83
C CYS A 867 -58.18 10.16 5.35
N SER A 868 -58.87 11.16 4.80
CA SER A 868 -60.22 10.98 4.21
C SER A 868 -60.23 10.34 2.82
N TYR A 869 -59.06 10.25 2.16
CA TYR A 869 -58.95 9.86 0.75
C TYR A 869 -57.89 8.79 0.52
N SER A 870 -58.18 7.81 -0.34
CA SER A 870 -57.20 6.79 -0.79
C SER A 870 -56.47 7.20 -2.06
N ILE A 871 -57.15 7.95 -2.93
CA ILE A 871 -56.59 8.54 -4.15
C ILE A 871 -56.98 10.02 -4.19
N GLY A 872 -56.01 10.93 -4.35
CA GLY A 872 -56.23 12.37 -4.34
C GLY A 872 -55.28 13.11 -3.40
N SER A 873 -55.75 14.14 -2.70
CA SER A 873 -54.94 14.99 -1.81
C SER A 873 -55.33 14.90 -0.34
N TYR A 874 -54.40 15.22 0.57
CA TYR A 874 -54.69 15.44 1.99
C TYR A 874 -55.72 16.57 2.24
N ASP A 875 -56.54 16.42 3.28
CA ASP A 875 -57.53 17.40 3.73
C ASP A 875 -56.89 18.72 4.20
N GLY A 876 -57.20 19.82 3.53
CA GLY A 876 -56.82 21.17 3.94
C GLY A 876 -55.44 21.66 3.48
N GLY A 877 -54.79 20.95 2.55
CA GLY A 877 -53.57 21.37 1.86
C GLY A 877 -53.83 21.95 0.46
N PHE A 878 -52.74 22.10 -0.32
CA PHE A 878 -52.85 22.34 -1.76
C PHE A 878 -53.44 21.11 -2.46
N SER A 879 -54.12 21.34 -3.59
CA SER A 879 -54.91 20.33 -4.29
C SER A 879 -54.08 19.53 -5.28
N CYS A 880 -54.40 18.25 -5.43
CA CYS A 880 -54.15 17.59 -6.72
C CYS A 880 -55.08 18.20 -7.80
N GLY A 881 -54.72 18.07 -9.06
CA GLY A 881 -55.56 18.41 -10.22
C GLY A 881 -56.66 17.37 -10.49
N LEU A 882 -56.75 16.90 -11.74
CA LEU A 882 -57.84 16.02 -12.17
C LEU A 882 -57.55 14.55 -11.80
N VAL A 883 -58.49 13.90 -11.12
CA VAL A 883 -58.42 12.46 -10.82
C VAL A 883 -59.34 11.71 -11.79
N THR A 884 -58.78 11.06 -12.80
CA THR A 884 -59.52 10.29 -13.81
C THR A 884 -59.38 8.80 -13.55
N ILE A 885 -60.49 8.09 -13.35
CA ILE A 885 -60.50 6.62 -13.21
C ILE A 885 -61.47 6.03 -14.23
N ASP A 886 -61.03 5.06 -15.03
CA ASP A 886 -61.78 4.51 -16.18
C ASP A 886 -62.46 5.59 -17.03
N ASN A 887 -61.65 6.53 -17.54
CA ASN A 887 -62.08 7.65 -18.38
C ASN A 887 -63.16 8.56 -17.73
N THR A 888 -63.41 8.39 -16.42
CA THR A 888 -64.41 9.14 -15.67
C THR A 888 -63.70 10.16 -14.80
N GLU A 889 -63.96 11.44 -15.07
CA GLU A 889 -63.47 12.56 -14.25
C GLU A 889 -64.08 12.49 -12.84
N THR A 890 -63.23 12.49 -11.82
CA THR A 890 -63.60 12.46 -10.41
C THR A 890 -62.79 13.49 -9.60
N GLY A 891 -63.27 13.82 -8.40
CA GLY A 891 -62.44 14.43 -7.37
C GLY A 891 -61.65 13.37 -6.58
N SER A 892 -61.16 13.72 -5.41
CA SER A 892 -60.50 12.75 -4.51
C SER A 892 -61.47 11.64 -4.05
N ILE A 893 -60.99 10.39 -4.02
CA ILE A 893 -61.77 9.18 -3.75
C ILE A 893 -61.73 8.83 -2.26
N SER A 894 -62.87 8.94 -1.58
CA SER A 894 -62.95 8.85 -0.11
C SER A 894 -63.23 7.45 0.46
N GLN A 895 -62.77 6.40 -0.23
CA GLN A 895 -63.00 5.01 0.17
C GLN A 895 -61.66 4.35 0.55
N SER A 896 -61.54 3.79 1.74
CA SER A 896 -60.35 3.03 2.16
C SER A 896 -60.76 1.65 2.71
N PRO A 897 -60.23 0.53 2.17
CA PRO A 897 -59.51 0.45 0.90
C PRO A 897 -60.40 0.79 -0.31
N TYR A 898 -59.81 1.41 -1.33
CA TYR A 898 -60.40 1.48 -2.67
C TYR A 898 -59.70 0.47 -3.58
N SER A 899 -60.46 -0.34 -4.31
CA SER A 899 -59.93 -1.37 -5.20
C SER A 899 -60.50 -1.19 -6.61
N TRP A 900 -59.66 -1.35 -7.63
CA TRP A 900 -60.03 -1.29 -9.04
C TRP A 900 -59.55 -2.52 -9.79
N ASN A 901 -60.20 -2.81 -10.92
CA ASN A 901 -59.88 -3.88 -11.85
C ASN A 901 -60.54 -3.55 -13.18
N LEU A 902 -59.74 -3.03 -14.13
CA LEU A 902 -60.17 -2.38 -15.37
C LEU A 902 -59.65 -3.15 -16.60
#